data_AF-A0A7J2RDI1-F1
#
_entry.id   AF-A0A7J2RDI1-F1
#
_cell.length_a   1.000
_cell.length_b   1.000
_cell.length_c   1.000
_cell.angle_alpha   90.00
_cell.angle_beta   90.00
_cell.angle_gamma   90.00
#
_symmetry.space_group_name_H-M   'P 1'
#
loop_
_entity.id
_entity.type
_entity.pdbx_description
1 polymer ?
#
loop_
_entity_poly.entity_id
_entity_poly.type
_entity_poly.pdbx_seq_one_letter_code
_entity_poly.pdbx_strand_id
1 'polypeptide(L)'
;MKYLRKIKCLTLIIAIIIPMMMVFSSFITNAKADTDIPVDNYSDNGWHWGVDVGDLLYFEGETIISDAVTGNLINQYKELKIMNVSSIVNVTEIVSNKTLVYSQLNITMMYYNSTFDALVPLGDSVVAAEFALNSSHPDKYHYSAGDYNLLPLFLPLNSSGVIEWDNLTTILNETLYSYYAQMGFNNFDEKGFNSTDDSFWFRNSTDGYHIDLSYYNSYPTVNNGTLKEGKTSAIAPFGDPIEINVTITQVFDFNITDEIVWGVDVGDEFIYDFANKYDNDQNNQTYEADYNADGPRDKFATELKIVISKFNDTTYWIEGNDFFNTSTPIVFQGVYADIYFWNISQNAFVLEQSDIRIGAANNFYPFVFSDNESREGPPLLILPVNSMQSDFEFFLHDVRLQQMGFDSLNFNWGTNIVEFSMWNSTGPNLVRVKTNRTTGMIMSYLQKSMEFREEYDNYTNTWKNETSIHFMYLELKNMTYIDWAIDVGEVFYFKQFGGEHEVEIRVTVLGFGYFFDNISFYLEEFLGLPLPTGQPGLQFFSVVMGLVEHWDRELEAWVPEFVPDGLGGPGPAGLPPPPMIRHIAAANKYWAIAPPMLGGNPPMLLPNGTTGLDPEFQNLFDLMGFMFDDIQYGLNWASFSNTTAGTYMYYNFSLSTGMTTLLHGWSYRFDYYFGHFDWYFFSFYNETSVPLFPTLNTITLQSLWVLDVLITAEISVSAPGAQFIYALNAINPVNEPIPMGDDLFYLDIKITNHSLLTANISFDITIPSSIDLSTEYLYFFGWHKDSDTTSPEWGGVPQDFYDSIVYDYGTNSLTLEIPMEGPIMMLIAVGYGTEPPVTEPVNFTLTSDAGNPDSDGSFMLSWTESTGAESYLVYVSNVCITDISELLIPIASDITDLNYSITGLPNSTYYFVVVAHNFAGDTLSNCLEVIVGSGENEEIPGYNLLIILVAFVSVTAIIIKKRRKQ
;
A
#
# COMPACT_ATOMS: atom_id res chain seq x y z
N MET A 1 23.96 -35.44 36.53
CA MET A 1 22.53 -35.18 36.82
C MET A 1 21.57 -35.50 35.66
N LYS A 2 21.94 -35.37 34.38
CA LYS A 2 21.08 -35.78 33.24
C LYS A 2 20.83 -37.30 33.12
N TYR A 3 21.72 -38.14 33.67
CA TYR A 3 21.57 -39.61 33.61
C TYR A 3 20.63 -40.20 34.69
N LEU A 4 20.45 -39.52 35.84
CA LEU A 4 19.54 -39.98 36.90
C LEU A 4 18.05 -39.66 36.63
N ARG A 5 17.75 -38.69 35.75
CA ARG A 5 16.37 -38.29 35.41
C ARG A 5 15.72 -39.26 34.42
N LYS A 6 16.49 -39.83 33.48
CA LYS A 6 16.02 -40.88 32.56
C LYS A 6 15.71 -42.21 33.28
N ILE A 7 16.50 -42.58 34.29
CA ILE A 7 16.26 -43.81 35.08
C ILE A 7 15.00 -43.66 35.96
N LYS A 8 14.73 -42.48 36.52
CA LYS A 8 13.51 -42.25 37.31
C LYS A 8 12.23 -42.18 36.46
N CYS A 9 12.26 -41.61 35.26
CA CYS A 9 11.10 -41.68 34.34
C CYS A 9 10.86 -43.10 33.85
N LEU A 10 11.89 -43.86 33.48
CA LEU A 10 11.71 -45.24 33.03
C LEU A 10 11.19 -46.16 34.14
N THR A 11 11.63 -45.94 35.39
CA THR A 11 11.14 -46.73 36.55
C THR A 11 9.72 -46.33 36.96
N LEU A 12 9.33 -45.05 36.78
CA LEU A 12 7.94 -44.59 36.99
C LEU A 12 7.00 -45.12 35.90
N ILE A 13 7.45 -45.14 34.64
CA ILE A 13 6.70 -45.73 33.52
C ILE A 13 6.52 -47.24 33.74
N ILE A 14 7.56 -47.97 34.15
CA ILE A 14 7.45 -49.40 34.46
C ILE A 14 6.58 -49.66 35.70
N ALA A 15 6.63 -48.78 36.72
CA ALA A 15 5.80 -48.91 37.92
C ALA A 15 4.33 -48.52 37.74
N ILE A 16 3.98 -47.78 36.67
CA ILE A 16 2.59 -47.46 36.28
C ILE A 16 2.04 -48.51 35.31
N ILE A 17 2.87 -48.97 34.36
CA ILE A 17 2.46 -49.97 33.35
C ILE A 17 2.19 -51.34 33.99
N ILE A 18 2.97 -51.78 34.98
CA ILE A 18 2.79 -53.13 35.57
C ILE A 18 1.46 -53.25 36.36
N PRO A 19 1.03 -52.26 37.19
CA PRO A 19 -0.30 -52.27 37.79
C PRO A 19 -1.42 -52.05 36.77
N MET A 20 -1.26 -51.18 35.76
CA MET A 20 -2.28 -51.01 34.71
C MET A 20 -2.45 -52.30 33.90
N MET A 21 -1.39 -53.02 33.55
CA MET A 21 -1.51 -54.31 32.86
C MET A 21 -2.09 -55.43 33.75
N MET A 22 -1.98 -55.35 35.07
CA MET A 22 -2.64 -56.30 36.00
C MET A 22 -4.11 -55.93 36.29
N VAL A 23 -4.50 -54.66 36.15
CA VAL A 23 -5.90 -54.20 36.28
C VAL A 23 -6.67 -54.36 34.96
N PHE A 24 -6.01 -54.21 33.80
CA PHE A 24 -6.63 -54.42 32.48
C PHE A 24 -6.68 -55.89 32.03
N SER A 25 -5.97 -56.81 32.69
CA SER A 25 -6.09 -58.25 32.41
C SER A 25 -7.15 -58.98 33.26
N SER A 26 -7.87 -58.27 34.14
CA SER A 26 -8.85 -58.88 35.06
C SER A 26 -10.28 -58.32 34.99
N PHE A 27 -10.60 -57.44 34.02
CA PHE A 27 -11.98 -57.02 33.74
C PHE A 27 -12.30 -56.99 32.23
N ILE A 28 -12.03 -58.09 31.52
CA ILE A 28 -12.84 -58.48 30.35
C ILE A 28 -13.07 -59.98 30.44
N THR A 29 -13.83 -60.39 31.45
CA THR A 29 -14.86 -61.38 31.15
C THR A 29 -16.09 -60.56 30.87
N ASN A 30 -16.30 -60.16 29.61
CA ASN A 30 -17.64 -59.84 29.17
C ASN A 30 -18.46 -61.09 29.51
N ALA A 31 -19.40 -60.94 30.44
CA ALA A 31 -20.52 -61.85 30.48
C ALA A 31 -21.20 -61.66 29.12
N LYS A 32 -20.93 -62.59 28.19
CA LYS A 32 -21.60 -62.64 26.89
C LYS A 32 -23.09 -62.47 27.13
N ALA A 33 -23.69 -61.45 26.54
CA ALA A 33 -25.13 -61.45 26.36
C ALA A 33 -25.43 -62.36 25.16
N ASP A 34 -25.21 -63.67 25.32
CA ASP A 34 -25.70 -64.67 24.36
C ASP A 34 -27.22 -64.74 24.52
N THR A 35 -27.94 -63.71 24.05
CA THR A 35 -29.32 -63.92 23.61
C THR A 35 -29.22 -64.54 22.24
N ASP A 36 -29.14 -65.86 22.21
CA ASP A 36 -29.24 -66.65 20.98
C ASP A 36 -30.42 -66.13 20.14
N ILE A 37 -30.19 -65.93 18.84
CA ILE A 37 -31.22 -65.48 17.90
C ILE A 37 -32.34 -66.52 17.90
N PRO A 38 -33.60 -66.23 18.23
CA PRO A 38 -34.62 -67.25 18.47
C PRO A 38 -35.02 -67.92 17.15
N VAL A 39 -34.78 -69.24 17.07
CA VAL A 39 -35.17 -70.07 15.93
C VAL A 39 -36.09 -71.19 16.40
N ASP A 40 -37.31 -71.26 15.87
CA ASP A 40 -38.20 -72.41 16.10
C ASP A 40 -37.62 -73.68 15.44
N ASN A 41 -37.55 -74.78 16.22
CA ASN A 41 -37.07 -76.13 15.86
C ASN A 41 -35.56 -76.35 15.65
N TYR A 42 -34.68 -75.42 16.03
CA TYR A 42 -33.27 -75.73 16.25
C TYR A 42 -33.02 -75.88 17.76
N SER A 43 -32.76 -77.11 18.22
CA SER A 43 -32.51 -77.39 19.64
C SER A 43 -31.16 -76.88 20.16
N ASP A 44 -30.31 -76.34 19.29
CA ASP A 44 -29.03 -75.66 19.56
C ASP A 44 -28.78 -74.64 18.44
N ASN A 45 -29.48 -73.52 18.42
CA ASN A 45 -29.10 -72.44 17.52
C ASN A 45 -28.26 -71.45 18.33
N GLY A 46 -26.95 -71.54 18.15
CA GLY A 46 -25.98 -70.59 18.71
C GLY A 46 -25.71 -69.45 17.75
N TRP A 47 -26.70 -68.98 16.97
CA TRP A 47 -26.50 -67.80 16.15
C TRP A 47 -26.51 -66.55 17.04
N HIS A 48 -25.57 -65.65 16.80
CA HIS A 48 -25.42 -64.40 17.56
C HIS A 48 -24.80 -63.30 16.70
N TRP A 49 -24.90 -62.04 17.12
CA TRP A 49 -24.42 -60.89 16.32
C TRP A 49 -22.91 -60.65 16.37
N GLY A 50 -22.17 -61.46 17.13
CA GLY A 50 -20.72 -61.27 17.35
C GLY A 50 -20.33 -60.06 18.20
N VAL A 51 -21.28 -59.20 18.57
CA VAL A 51 -21.10 -58.02 19.44
C VAL A 51 -21.95 -58.10 20.70
N ASP A 52 -21.54 -57.39 21.75
CA ASP A 52 -22.22 -57.27 23.04
C ASP A 52 -22.85 -55.87 23.23
N VAL A 53 -23.84 -55.76 24.11
CA VAL A 53 -24.40 -54.47 24.52
C VAL A 53 -23.33 -53.64 25.23
N GLY A 54 -23.11 -52.42 24.75
CA GLY A 54 -22.05 -51.50 25.19
C GLY A 54 -20.82 -51.47 24.27
N ASP A 55 -20.75 -52.35 23.26
CA ASP A 55 -19.67 -52.32 22.28
C ASP A 55 -19.73 -51.03 21.45
N LEU A 56 -18.57 -50.39 21.29
CA LEU A 56 -18.39 -49.19 20.46
C LEU A 56 -17.76 -49.57 19.12
N LEU A 57 -18.35 -49.05 18.05
CA LEU A 57 -17.94 -49.29 16.68
C LEU A 57 -17.79 -47.95 15.96
N TYR A 58 -16.71 -47.82 15.22
CA TYR A 58 -16.36 -46.58 14.52
C TYR A 58 -16.28 -46.88 13.02
N PHE A 59 -16.98 -46.09 12.22
CA PHE A 59 -16.98 -46.25 10.77
C PHE A 59 -16.70 -44.92 10.10
N GLU A 60 -15.68 -44.88 9.25
CA GLU A 60 -15.49 -43.78 8.32
C GLU A 60 -16.32 -44.06 7.07
N GLY A 61 -17.27 -43.18 6.79
CA GLY A 61 -18.10 -43.21 5.59
C GLY A 61 -17.69 -42.10 4.64
N GLU A 62 -17.49 -42.43 3.37
CA GLU A 62 -17.41 -41.49 2.26
C GLU A 62 -18.57 -41.75 1.31
N THR A 63 -19.31 -40.71 0.96
CA THR A 63 -20.35 -40.78 -0.06
C THR A 63 -20.10 -39.74 -1.14
N ILE A 64 -20.12 -40.18 -2.39
CA ILE A 64 -20.02 -39.37 -3.60
C ILE A 64 -21.34 -39.53 -4.36
N ILE A 65 -22.01 -38.41 -4.65
CA ILE A 65 -23.24 -38.35 -5.43
C ILE A 65 -22.91 -37.64 -6.73
N SER A 66 -23.17 -38.28 -7.87
CA SER A 66 -22.97 -37.72 -9.20
C SER A 66 -24.23 -37.85 -10.04
N ASP A 67 -24.36 -36.99 -11.05
CA ASP A 67 -25.38 -37.14 -12.09
C ASP A 67 -25.05 -38.39 -12.91
N ALA A 68 -25.99 -39.33 -12.98
CA ALA A 68 -25.77 -40.64 -13.61
C ALA A 68 -25.52 -40.57 -15.12
N VAL A 69 -25.91 -39.47 -15.77
CA VAL A 69 -25.85 -39.33 -17.24
C VAL A 69 -24.57 -38.63 -17.66
N THR A 70 -24.22 -37.56 -16.94
CA THR A 70 -23.07 -36.70 -17.22
C THR A 70 -21.82 -37.08 -16.44
N GLY A 71 -21.98 -37.77 -15.30
CA GLY A 71 -20.90 -38.06 -14.35
C GLY A 71 -20.49 -36.85 -13.50
N ASN A 72 -21.21 -35.71 -13.61
CA ASN A 72 -20.87 -34.51 -12.87
C ASN A 72 -21.13 -34.71 -11.38
N LEU A 73 -20.20 -34.28 -10.53
CA LEU A 73 -20.35 -34.34 -9.08
C LEU A 73 -21.50 -33.43 -8.63
N ILE A 74 -22.44 -33.99 -7.88
CA ILE A 74 -23.56 -33.28 -7.24
C ILE A 74 -23.22 -33.00 -5.78
N ASN A 75 -22.72 -33.99 -5.04
CA ASN A 75 -22.33 -33.77 -3.66
C ASN A 75 -21.30 -34.81 -3.19
N GLN A 76 -20.52 -34.46 -2.18
CA GLN A 76 -19.58 -35.37 -1.53
C GLN A 76 -19.47 -35.04 -0.05
N TYR A 77 -19.41 -36.07 0.80
CA TYR A 77 -19.16 -35.89 2.23
C TYR A 77 -18.46 -37.12 2.84
N LYS A 78 -17.78 -36.85 3.96
CA LYS A 78 -17.01 -37.79 4.76
C LYS A 78 -17.46 -37.60 6.19
N GLU A 79 -17.73 -38.70 6.87
CA GLU A 79 -18.24 -38.70 8.23
C GLU A 79 -17.63 -39.84 9.03
N LEU A 80 -17.45 -39.61 10.33
CA LEU A 80 -17.20 -40.68 11.28
C LEU A 80 -18.52 -41.01 11.98
N LYS A 81 -18.99 -42.24 11.83
CA LYS A 81 -20.12 -42.79 12.57
C LYS A 81 -19.61 -43.54 13.78
N ILE A 82 -20.02 -43.11 14.96
CA ILE A 82 -19.74 -43.79 16.21
C ILE A 82 -21.03 -44.46 16.66
N MET A 83 -21.02 -45.76 16.85
CA MET A 83 -22.20 -46.56 17.19
C MET A 83 -21.96 -47.29 18.49
N ASN A 84 -22.87 -47.14 19.44
CA ASN A 84 -22.90 -47.93 20.66
C ASN A 84 -24.01 -48.98 20.53
N VAL A 85 -23.69 -50.27 20.70
CA VAL A 85 -24.72 -51.32 20.73
C VAL A 85 -25.57 -51.15 21.99
N SER A 86 -26.79 -50.64 21.83
CA SER A 86 -27.64 -50.21 22.95
C SER A 86 -28.47 -51.36 23.53
N SER A 87 -28.90 -52.30 22.68
CA SER A 87 -29.63 -53.50 23.12
C SER A 87 -29.64 -54.57 22.02
N ILE A 88 -29.69 -55.84 22.42
CA ILE A 88 -30.00 -56.97 21.54
C ILE A 88 -31.26 -57.62 22.11
N VAL A 89 -32.35 -57.61 21.34
CA VAL A 89 -33.67 -58.05 21.82
C VAL A 89 -34.36 -58.91 20.79
N ASN A 90 -35.23 -59.80 21.27
CA ASN A 90 -36.08 -60.58 20.38
C ASN A 90 -37.43 -59.89 20.21
N VAL A 91 -37.75 -59.50 18.99
CA VAL A 91 -38.99 -58.81 18.64
C VAL A 91 -39.88 -59.70 17.79
N THR A 92 -41.19 -59.51 17.94
CA THR A 92 -42.18 -60.27 17.20
C THR A 92 -42.91 -59.32 16.26
N GLU A 93 -42.70 -59.47 14.95
CA GLU A 93 -43.37 -58.64 13.95
C GLU A 93 -44.30 -59.46 13.04
N ILE A 94 -45.24 -58.76 12.40
CA ILE A 94 -46.14 -59.36 11.42
C ILE A 94 -45.69 -58.93 10.02
N VAL A 95 -44.92 -59.78 9.34
CA VAL A 95 -44.53 -59.56 7.94
C VAL A 95 -45.41 -60.41 7.04
N SER A 96 -46.04 -59.79 6.04
CA SER A 96 -46.93 -60.48 5.08
C SER A 96 -48.08 -61.28 5.74
N ASN A 97 -48.72 -60.70 6.77
CA ASN A 97 -49.80 -61.32 7.57
C ASN A 97 -49.38 -62.55 8.41
N LYS A 98 -48.09 -62.72 8.70
CA LYS A 98 -47.57 -63.84 9.51
C LYS A 98 -46.61 -63.34 10.58
N THR A 99 -46.65 -63.98 11.74
CA THR A 99 -45.84 -63.63 12.90
C THR A 99 -44.45 -64.25 12.79
N LEU A 100 -43.40 -63.42 12.75
CA LEU A 100 -42.00 -63.82 12.76
C LEU A 100 -41.33 -63.25 14.01
N VAL A 101 -40.39 -64.01 14.58
CA VAL A 101 -39.55 -63.55 15.70
C VAL A 101 -38.17 -63.24 15.15
N TYR A 102 -37.71 -62.02 15.36
CA TYR A 102 -36.42 -61.51 14.91
C TYR A 102 -35.53 -61.32 16.12
N SER A 103 -34.23 -61.59 15.97
CA SER A 103 -33.26 -60.90 16.81
C SER A 103 -33.00 -59.55 16.20
N GLN A 104 -33.29 -58.50 16.95
CA GLN A 104 -33.10 -57.11 16.60
C GLN A 104 -31.91 -56.56 17.39
N LEU A 105 -30.91 -56.10 16.65
CA LEU A 105 -29.76 -55.37 17.19
C LEU A 105 -30.05 -53.89 17.07
N ASN A 106 -30.09 -53.21 18.22
CA ASN A 106 -30.25 -51.76 18.29
C ASN A 106 -28.91 -51.09 18.60
N ILE A 107 -28.70 -49.93 17.99
CA ILE A 107 -27.58 -49.04 18.27
C ILE A 107 -28.09 -47.69 18.74
N THR A 108 -27.24 -46.96 19.45
CA THR A 108 -27.37 -45.53 19.66
C THR A 108 -26.21 -44.87 18.94
N MET A 109 -26.51 -43.93 18.03
CA MET A 109 -25.48 -43.11 17.41
C MET A 109 -24.84 -42.25 18.50
N MET A 110 -23.52 -42.10 18.46
CA MET A 110 -22.75 -41.31 19.40
C MET A 110 -21.95 -40.27 18.63
N TYR A 111 -21.54 -39.22 19.31
CA TYR A 111 -20.54 -38.28 18.80
C TYR A 111 -19.55 -37.93 19.89
N TYR A 112 -18.33 -37.56 19.50
CA TYR A 112 -17.35 -37.04 20.44
C TYR A 112 -17.64 -35.57 20.75
N ASN A 113 -17.91 -35.29 22.02
CA ASN A 113 -18.09 -33.94 22.51
C ASN A 113 -16.78 -33.48 23.16
N SER A 114 -16.04 -32.63 22.47
CA SER A 114 -14.72 -32.18 22.94
C SER A 114 -14.79 -31.36 24.23
N THR A 115 -15.93 -30.73 24.53
CA THR A 115 -16.12 -29.97 25.78
C THR A 115 -16.20 -30.89 27.00
N PHE A 116 -16.79 -32.08 26.84
CA PHE A 116 -16.91 -33.07 27.91
C PHE A 116 -15.80 -34.11 27.90
N ASP A 117 -14.96 -34.11 26.85
CA ASP A 117 -13.99 -35.17 26.58
C ASP A 117 -14.61 -36.57 26.67
N ALA A 118 -15.80 -36.72 26.05
CA ALA A 118 -16.60 -37.94 26.16
C ALA A 118 -17.48 -38.17 24.92
N LEU A 119 -17.82 -39.44 24.69
CA LEU A 119 -18.86 -39.83 23.73
C LEU A 119 -20.24 -39.57 24.32
N VAL A 120 -21.08 -38.84 23.58
CA VAL A 120 -22.44 -38.48 23.98
C VAL A 120 -23.45 -39.05 22.95
N PRO A 121 -24.61 -39.55 23.38
CA PRO A 121 -25.66 -40.00 22.47
C PRO A 121 -26.15 -38.90 21.52
N LEU A 122 -26.23 -39.22 20.24
CA LEU A 122 -26.84 -38.43 19.16
C LEU A 122 -28.25 -38.97 18.90
N GLY A 123 -29.17 -38.69 19.82
CA GLY A 123 -30.58 -39.10 19.72
C GLY A 123 -30.91 -40.46 20.37
N ASP A 124 -32.11 -40.95 20.05
CA ASP A 124 -32.63 -42.22 20.57
C ASP A 124 -31.99 -43.44 19.87
N SER A 125 -32.20 -44.61 20.48
CA SER A 125 -31.74 -45.86 19.88
C SER A 125 -32.53 -46.21 18.62
N VAL A 126 -31.82 -46.65 17.58
CA VAL A 126 -32.36 -47.10 16.30
C VAL A 126 -32.02 -48.56 16.04
N VAL A 127 -32.82 -49.21 15.21
CA VAL A 127 -32.53 -50.57 14.72
C VAL A 127 -31.32 -50.50 13.79
N ALA A 128 -30.31 -51.33 14.02
CA ALA A 128 -29.14 -51.45 13.14
C ALA A 128 -29.25 -52.66 12.21
N ALA A 129 -29.72 -53.79 12.72
CA ALA A 129 -29.92 -55.01 11.94
C ALA A 129 -30.96 -55.92 12.60
N GLU A 130 -31.69 -56.66 11.77
CA GLU A 130 -32.63 -57.68 12.20
C GLU A 130 -32.36 -58.97 11.44
N PHE A 131 -32.38 -60.08 12.17
CA PHE A 131 -32.19 -61.40 11.57
C PHE A 131 -33.17 -62.41 12.14
N ALA A 132 -33.78 -63.18 11.24
CA ALA A 132 -34.60 -64.33 11.58
C ALA A 132 -34.25 -65.49 10.65
N LEU A 133 -34.19 -66.70 11.21
CA LEU A 133 -34.07 -67.95 10.47
C LEU A 133 -35.21 -68.85 10.94
N ASN A 134 -36.15 -69.21 10.07
CA ASN A 134 -37.26 -70.08 10.43
C ASN A 134 -37.43 -71.21 9.40
N SER A 135 -36.82 -72.35 9.72
CA SER A 135 -36.85 -73.55 8.86
C SER A 135 -38.25 -74.13 8.60
N SER A 136 -39.26 -73.74 9.40
CA SER A 136 -40.64 -74.22 9.30
C SER A 136 -41.62 -73.26 8.62
N HIS A 137 -41.14 -72.08 8.22
CA HIS A 137 -41.95 -71.00 7.64
C HIS A 137 -41.75 -70.89 6.10
N PRO A 138 -42.75 -70.41 5.32
CA PRO A 138 -42.60 -70.21 3.87
C PRO A 138 -41.50 -69.19 3.51
N ASP A 139 -41.38 -68.14 4.32
CA ASP A 139 -40.27 -67.19 4.30
C ASP A 139 -39.25 -67.72 5.29
N LYS A 140 -38.29 -68.52 4.79
CA LYS A 140 -37.40 -69.36 5.61
C LYS A 140 -36.37 -68.55 6.41
N TYR A 141 -36.15 -67.31 6.03
CA TYR A 141 -35.14 -66.42 6.57
C TYR A 141 -35.51 -64.98 6.25
N HIS A 142 -35.01 -64.06 7.06
CA HIS A 142 -35.11 -62.64 6.83
C HIS A 142 -33.88 -61.94 7.40
N TYR A 143 -33.32 -61.04 6.61
CA TYR A 143 -32.37 -60.04 7.07
C TYR A 143 -32.87 -58.67 6.65
N SER A 144 -32.88 -57.73 7.60
CA SER A 144 -33.10 -56.31 7.36
C SER A 144 -31.92 -55.54 7.94
N ALA A 145 -31.43 -54.54 7.20
CA ALA A 145 -30.58 -53.51 7.77
C ALA A 145 -31.48 -52.39 8.28
N GLY A 146 -31.07 -51.70 9.34
CA GLY A 146 -31.81 -50.54 9.85
C GLY A 146 -32.08 -49.47 8.79
N ASP A 147 -33.04 -48.59 9.06
CA ASP A 147 -33.56 -47.55 8.15
C ASP A 147 -32.49 -46.62 7.52
N TYR A 148 -31.26 -46.65 8.03
CA TYR A 148 -30.15 -45.77 7.63
C TYR A 148 -28.96 -46.47 6.94
N ASN A 149 -29.05 -47.77 6.65
CA ASN A 149 -27.88 -48.57 6.24
C ASN A 149 -28.07 -49.30 4.91
N LEU A 150 -27.58 -48.71 3.80
CA LEU A 150 -27.49 -49.40 2.51
C LEU A 150 -26.61 -50.66 2.55
N LEU A 151 -25.67 -50.71 3.50
CA LEU A 151 -24.73 -51.82 3.70
C LEU A 151 -25.03 -52.53 5.02
N PRO A 152 -25.05 -53.87 5.05
CA PRO A 152 -25.27 -54.61 6.28
C PRO A 152 -24.05 -54.48 7.20
N LEU A 153 -24.12 -53.61 8.21
CA LEU A 153 -22.99 -53.34 9.12
C LEU A 153 -22.65 -54.53 10.04
N PHE A 154 -23.63 -55.38 10.30
CA PHE A 154 -23.54 -56.54 11.19
C PHE A 154 -24.04 -57.78 10.49
N LEU A 155 -23.28 -58.87 10.54
CA LEU A 155 -23.74 -60.18 10.09
C LEU A 155 -23.80 -61.16 11.25
N PRO A 156 -24.86 -61.99 11.32
CA PRO A 156 -24.98 -62.97 12.37
C PRO A 156 -23.97 -64.10 12.13
N LEU A 157 -23.28 -64.49 13.21
CA LEU A 157 -22.37 -65.64 13.25
C LEU A 157 -23.15 -66.87 13.66
N ASN A 158 -22.81 -68.04 13.11
CA ASN A 158 -23.43 -69.30 13.53
C ASN A 158 -22.86 -69.81 14.87
N SER A 159 -23.32 -70.98 15.32
CA SER A 159 -22.88 -71.60 16.59
C SER A 159 -21.38 -71.93 16.66
N SER A 160 -20.66 -71.87 15.55
CA SER A 160 -19.19 -72.04 15.50
C SER A 160 -18.45 -70.71 15.51
N GLY A 161 -19.14 -69.57 15.63
CA GLY A 161 -18.57 -68.23 15.61
C GLY A 161 -18.04 -67.81 14.25
N VAL A 162 -18.65 -68.29 13.17
CA VAL A 162 -18.28 -67.94 11.78
C VAL A 162 -19.50 -67.56 10.94
N ILE A 163 -19.30 -66.71 9.94
CA ILE A 163 -20.27 -66.32 8.93
C ILE A 163 -20.54 -67.52 8.00
N GLU A 164 -21.81 -67.88 7.84
CA GLU A 164 -22.23 -68.87 6.83
C GLU A 164 -22.38 -68.20 5.46
N TRP A 165 -21.26 -68.02 4.77
CA TRP A 165 -21.18 -67.25 3.53
C TRP A 165 -22.25 -67.64 2.47
N ASP A 166 -22.41 -68.91 2.15
CA ASP A 166 -23.34 -69.35 1.10
C ASP A 166 -24.82 -69.03 1.44
N ASN A 167 -25.19 -69.24 2.71
CA ASN A 167 -26.52 -68.93 3.22
C ASN A 167 -26.75 -67.42 3.26
N LEU A 168 -25.85 -66.66 3.86
CA LEU A 168 -26.00 -65.21 4.02
C LEU A 168 -25.98 -64.44 2.70
N THR A 169 -25.17 -64.85 1.72
CA THR A 169 -25.21 -64.26 0.36
C THR A 169 -26.60 -64.38 -0.25
N THR A 170 -27.24 -65.54 -0.05
CA THR A 170 -28.60 -65.79 -0.56
C THR A 170 -29.64 -64.96 0.17
N ILE A 171 -29.58 -64.95 1.50
CA ILE A 171 -30.50 -64.20 2.37
C ILE A 171 -30.45 -62.71 2.04
N LEU A 172 -29.26 -62.09 2.04
CA LEU A 172 -29.09 -60.66 1.76
C LEU A 172 -29.64 -60.27 0.38
N ASN A 173 -29.39 -61.08 -0.65
CA ASN A 173 -29.92 -60.81 -1.99
C ASN A 173 -31.45 -60.88 -2.04
N GLU A 174 -32.05 -61.86 -1.36
CA GLU A 174 -33.48 -62.14 -1.43
C GLU A 174 -34.31 -61.26 -0.50
N THR A 175 -33.75 -60.73 0.58
CA THR A 175 -34.51 -59.99 1.60
C THR A 175 -34.11 -58.53 1.75
N LEU A 176 -32.81 -58.21 1.70
CA LEU A 176 -32.32 -56.84 1.84
C LEU A 176 -32.31 -56.12 0.49
N TYR A 177 -31.56 -56.65 -0.47
CA TYR A 177 -31.38 -55.95 -1.74
C TYR A 177 -32.59 -56.03 -2.66
N SER A 178 -33.38 -57.09 -2.58
CA SER A 178 -34.68 -57.17 -3.27
C SER A 178 -35.67 -56.11 -2.76
N TYR A 179 -35.59 -55.76 -1.48
CA TYR A 179 -36.41 -54.72 -0.86
C TYR A 179 -35.94 -53.34 -1.32
N TYR A 180 -34.62 -53.06 -1.28
CA TYR A 180 -34.09 -51.81 -1.84
C TYR A 180 -34.41 -51.64 -3.32
N ALA A 181 -34.40 -52.73 -4.10
CA ALA A 181 -34.80 -52.64 -5.49
C ALA A 181 -36.27 -52.23 -5.67
N GLN A 182 -37.16 -52.61 -4.75
CA GLN A 182 -38.55 -52.13 -4.75
C GLN A 182 -38.68 -50.66 -4.36
N MET A 183 -37.72 -50.12 -3.60
CA MET A 183 -37.63 -48.71 -3.23
C MET A 183 -37.03 -47.83 -4.33
N GLY A 184 -36.70 -48.40 -5.49
CA GLY A 184 -36.19 -47.68 -6.65
C GLY A 184 -34.71 -47.91 -6.94
N PHE A 185 -33.99 -48.73 -6.18
CA PHE A 185 -32.62 -49.13 -6.53
C PHE A 185 -32.63 -50.23 -7.60
N ASN A 186 -31.48 -50.49 -8.21
CA ASN A 186 -31.36 -51.54 -9.23
C ASN A 186 -31.25 -52.93 -8.60
N ASN A 187 -31.87 -53.93 -9.22
CA ASN A 187 -31.77 -55.33 -8.79
C ASN A 187 -30.36 -55.87 -9.05
N PHE A 188 -29.84 -56.72 -8.15
CA PHE A 188 -28.64 -57.51 -8.41
C PHE A 188 -29.02 -58.85 -9.04
N ASP A 189 -28.33 -59.21 -10.12
CA ASP A 189 -28.52 -60.46 -10.87
C ASP A 189 -27.35 -61.44 -10.72
N GLU A 190 -26.21 -60.96 -10.23
CA GLU A 190 -25.05 -61.76 -9.87
C GLU A 190 -24.65 -61.51 -8.41
N LYS A 191 -24.23 -62.59 -7.73
CA LYS A 191 -23.76 -62.54 -6.34
C LYS A 191 -22.73 -63.63 -6.08
N GLY A 192 -21.85 -63.38 -5.12
CA GLY A 192 -20.90 -64.38 -4.66
C GLY A 192 -20.19 -63.96 -3.38
N PHE A 193 -19.29 -64.83 -2.92
CA PHE A 193 -18.48 -64.59 -1.73
C PHE A 193 -17.07 -65.14 -1.91
N ASN A 194 -16.12 -64.61 -1.14
CA ASN A 194 -14.78 -65.14 -0.99
C ASN A 194 -14.48 -65.36 0.49
N SER A 195 -14.51 -66.63 0.90
CA SER A 195 -14.25 -67.03 2.29
C SER A 195 -12.79 -66.87 2.72
N THR A 196 -11.85 -66.67 1.78
CA THR A 196 -10.44 -66.41 2.12
C THR A 196 -10.22 -64.95 2.49
N ASP A 197 -11.00 -64.05 1.89
CA ASP A 197 -10.90 -62.60 2.10
C ASP A 197 -12.02 -62.07 3.02
N ASP A 198 -12.82 -62.98 3.59
CA ASP A 198 -14.03 -62.71 4.39
C ASP A 198 -14.96 -61.69 3.71
N SER A 199 -15.29 -61.90 2.43
CA SER A 199 -16.03 -60.91 1.64
C SER A 199 -17.22 -61.46 0.85
N PHE A 200 -18.19 -60.59 0.59
CA PHE A 200 -19.33 -60.78 -0.32
C PHE A 200 -19.28 -59.75 -1.44
N TRP A 201 -19.90 -60.10 -2.56
CA TRP A 201 -20.12 -59.19 -3.64
C TRP A 201 -21.48 -59.41 -4.29
N PHE A 202 -22.11 -58.31 -4.70
CA PHE A 202 -23.35 -58.28 -5.48
C PHE A 202 -23.10 -57.40 -6.71
N ARG A 203 -23.61 -57.80 -7.87
CA ARG A 203 -23.44 -57.08 -9.13
C ARG A 203 -24.76 -57.03 -9.88
N ASN A 204 -24.96 -55.92 -10.58
CA ASN A 204 -25.93 -55.82 -11.65
C ASN A 204 -25.16 -55.81 -12.96
N SER A 205 -25.18 -56.93 -13.68
CA SER A 205 -24.43 -57.12 -14.91
C SER A 205 -24.90 -56.23 -16.06
N THR A 206 -26.15 -55.75 -16.00
CA THR A 206 -26.80 -54.94 -17.04
C THR A 206 -26.38 -53.48 -16.94
N ASP A 207 -26.33 -52.95 -15.73
CA ASP A 207 -26.17 -51.52 -15.49
C ASP A 207 -24.82 -51.15 -14.84
N GLY A 208 -24.00 -52.14 -14.45
CA GLY A 208 -22.64 -51.94 -13.95
C GLY A 208 -22.52 -51.64 -12.45
N TYR A 209 -23.62 -51.65 -11.70
CA TYR A 209 -23.64 -51.41 -10.25
C TYR A 209 -23.05 -52.57 -9.46
N HIS A 210 -22.50 -52.24 -8.30
CA HIS A 210 -21.84 -53.23 -7.48
C HIS A 210 -21.95 -52.90 -5.99
N ILE A 211 -21.93 -53.95 -5.19
CA ILE A 211 -21.66 -53.89 -3.75
C ILE A 211 -20.55 -54.88 -3.44
N ASP A 212 -19.53 -54.44 -2.73
CA ASP A 212 -18.41 -55.22 -2.24
C ASP A 212 -18.31 -55.03 -0.74
N LEU A 213 -18.37 -56.12 0.03
CA LEU A 213 -18.38 -56.07 1.50
C LEU A 213 -17.33 -57.04 2.02
N SER A 214 -16.57 -56.64 3.03
CA SER A 214 -15.68 -57.52 3.80
C SER A 214 -15.98 -57.41 5.28
N TYR A 215 -15.76 -58.48 6.03
CA TYR A 215 -16.14 -58.58 7.45
C TYR A 215 -15.02 -59.13 8.32
N TYR A 216 -15.07 -58.83 9.62
CA TYR A 216 -14.19 -59.44 10.62
C TYR A 216 -14.72 -60.82 11.03
N ASN A 217 -14.39 -61.85 10.25
CA ASN A 217 -14.81 -63.24 10.47
C ASN A 217 -13.67 -64.23 10.74
N SER A 218 -12.53 -64.10 10.06
CA SER A 218 -11.35 -64.96 10.27
C SER A 218 -10.12 -64.18 10.74
N TYR A 219 -10.31 -62.91 11.12
CA TYR A 219 -9.22 -62.03 11.50
C TYR A 219 -8.64 -62.43 12.89
N PRO A 220 -7.31 -62.51 13.07
CA PRO A 220 -6.71 -63.07 14.29
C PRO A 220 -7.02 -62.30 15.58
N THR A 221 -7.34 -61.02 15.48
CA THR A 221 -7.51 -60.10 16.62
C THR A 221 -8.96 -59.65 16.84
N VAL A 222 -9.84 -59.78 15.83
CA VAL A 222 -11.25 -59.37 15.89
C VAL A 222 -12.06 -60.38 15.06
N ASN A 223 -12.94 -61.14 15.70
CA ASN A 223 -13.86 -62.06 15.03
C ASN A 223 -15.26 -61.87 15.61
N ASN A 224 -16.03 -60.97 15.00
CA ASN A 224 -17.29 -60.47 15.55
C ASN A 224 -18.35 -60.19 14.45
N GLY A 225 -18.10 -60.54 13.19
CA GLY A 225 -19.10 -60.37 12.13
C GLY A 225 -19.44 -58.91 11.79
N THR A 226 -18.65 -57.93 12.27
CA THR A 226 -18.83 -56.51 11.89
C THR A 226 -18.20 -56.23 10.54
N LEU A 227 -18.79 -55.28 9.81
CA LEU A 227 -18.28 -54.82 8.52
C LEU A 227 -16.86 -54.27 8.69
N LYS A 228 -15.93 -54.74 7.89
CA LYS A 228 -14.55 -54.25 7.83
C LYS A 228 -14.42 -53.13 6.79
N GLU A 229 -14.87 -53.39 5.58
CA GLU A 229 -14.91 -52.41 4.48
C GLU A 229 -16.09 -52.76 3.59
N GLY A 230 -16.87 -51.76 3.19
CA GLY A 230 -17.97 -51.88 2.24
C GLY A 230 -17.88 -50.80 1.18
N LYS A 231 -18.02 -51.17 -0.09
CA LYS A 231 -18.05 -50.27 -1.25
C LYS A 231 -19.31 -50.55 -2.05
N THR A 232 -20.08 -49.53 -2.39
CA THR A 232 -21.24 -49.66 -3.24
C THR A 232 -21.27 -48.56 -4.27
N SER A 233 -21.74 -48.89 -5.47
CA SER A 233 -22.11 -47.97 -6.53
C SER A 233 -23.53 -48.35 -6.96
N ALA A 234 -24.48 -47.44 -6.83
CA ALA A 234 -25.88 -47.67 -7.19
C ALA A 234 -26.50 -46.41 -7.81
N ILE A 235 -27.49 -46.58 -8.69
CA ILE A 235 -28.29 -45.46 -9.21
C ILE A 235 -29.66 -45.40 -8.54
N ALA A 236 -30.05 -44.19 -8.17
CA ALA A 236 -31.36 -43.89 -7.61
C ALA A 236 -32.15 -42.97 -8.56
N PRO A 237 -33.40 -43.33 -8.93
CA PRO A 237 -34.23 -42.59 -9.89
C PRO A 237 -35.03 -41.47 -9.22
N PHE A 238 -34.36 -40.62 -8.42
CA PHE A 238 -35.01 -39.48 -7.76
C PHE A 238 -35.06 -38.26 -8.70
N GLY A 239 -35.96 -38.30 -9.69
CA GLY A 239 -36.01 -37.28 -10.73
C GLY A 239 -35.01 -37.58 -11.84
N ASP A 240 -34.02 -36.70 -12.04
CA ASP A 240 -32.87 -37.03 -12.89
C ASP A 240 -32.05 -38.13 -12.19
N PRO A 241 -31.65 -39.21 -12.88
CA PRO A 241 -30.98 -40.32 -12.22
C PRO A 241 -29.66 -39.87 -11.58
N ILE A 242 -29.44 -40.23 -10.33
CA ILE A 242 -28.20 -39.95 -9.60
C ILE A 242 -27.45 -41.24 -9.31
N GLU A 243 -26.13 -41.23 -9.46
CA GLU A 243 -25.23 -42.28 -9.04
C GLU A 243 -24.72 -41.98 -7.63
N ILE A 244 -24.79 -42.97 -6.75
CA ILE A 244 -24.37 -42.89 -5.36
C ILE A 244 -23.27 -43.93 -5.15
N ASN A 245 -22.06 -43.43 -4.91
CA ASN A 245 -20.90 -44.23 -4.55
C ASN A 245 -20.64 -44.08 -3.05
N VAL A 246 -20.73 -45.15 -2.27
CA VAL A 246 -20.49 -45.14 -0.82
C VAL A 246 -19.35 -46.08 -0.49
N THR A 247 -18.38 -45.60 0.28
CA THR A 247 -17.35 -46.41 0.93
C THR A 247 -17.50 -46.28 2.43
N ILE A 248 -17.61 -47.40 3.16
CA ILE A 248 -17.65 -47.45 4.61
C ILE A 248 -16.52 -48.36 5.10
N THR A 249 -15.64 -47.85 5.93
CA THR A 249 -14.53 -48.62 6.52
C THR A 249 -14.62 -48.57 8.03
N GLN A 250 -14.54 -49.72 8.68
CA GLN A 250 -14.45 -49.76 10.13
C GLN A 250 -13.05 -49.30 10.57
N VAL A 251 -13.03 -48.30 11.44
CA VAL A 251 -11.82 -47.80 12.10
C VAL A 251 -11.85 -48.16 13.58
N PHE A 252 -10.71 -48.01 14.24
CA PHE A 252 -10.54 -48.40 15.66
C PHE A 252 -10.25 -47.23 16.59
N ASP A 253 -10.18 -46.02 16.04
CA ASP A 253 -10.10 -44.77 16.79
C ASP A 253 -11.22 -43.84 16.32
N PHE A 254 -11.82 -43.11 17.25
CA PHE A 254 -12.81 -42.09 16.95
C PHE A 254 -12.20 -40.69 16.89
N ASN A 255 -10.93 -40.54 17.31
CA ASN A 255 -10.26 -39.26 17.30
C ASN A 255 -9.87 -38.87 15.88
N ILE A 256 -10.76 -38.18 15.18
CA ILE A 256 -10.51 -37.64 13.83
C ILE A 256 -9.58 -36.42 13.82
N THR A 257 -8.77 -36.20 14.85
CA THR A 257 -7.84 -35.08 14.92
C THR A 257 -6.40 -35.47 15.24
N ASP A 258 -6.15 -36.77 15.50
CA ASP A 258 -4.86 -37.30 15.92
C ASP A 258 -3.80 -37.32 14.80
N GLU A 259 -4.21 -37.36 13.54
CA GLU A 259 -3.33 -37.34 12.38
C GLU A 259 -3.01 -35.92 11.90
N ILE A 260 -3.63 -34.88 12.46
CA ILE A 260 -3.37 -33.50 12.05
C ILE A 260 -1.95 -33.10 12.45
N VAL A 261 -1.20 -32.57 11.48
CA VAL A 261 0.13 -32.01 11.73
C VAL A 261 0.12 -30.52 11.42
N TRP A 262 0.28 -29.70 12.46
CA TRP A 262 0.52 -28.27 12.31
C TRP A 262 2.00 -27.99 12.17
N GLY A 263 2.37 -27.02 11.33
CA GLY A 263 3.75 -26.57 11.16
C GLY A 263 4.16 -25.44 12.12
N VAL A 264 3.40 -25.26 13.21
CA VAL A 264 3.56 -24.20 14.21
C VAL A 264 3.43 -24.78 15.62
N ASP A 265 4.03 -24.12 16.61
CA ASP A 265 3.97 -24.47 18.03
C ASP A 265 3.38 -23.31 18.87
N VAL A 266 2.91 -23.61 20.09
CA VAL A 266 2.45 -22.57 21.04
C VAL A 266 3.61 -21.62 21.39
N GLY A 267 3.37 -20.33 21.23
CA GLY A 267 4.36 -19.27 21.42
C GLY A 267 5.08 -18.84 20.14
N ASP A 268 4.85 -19.50 19.00
CA ASP A 268 5.34 -19.00 17.72
C ASP A 268 4.70 -17.65 17.39
N GLU A 269 5.52 -16.74 16.83
CA GLU A 269 5.11 -15.39 16.48
C GLU A 269 5.28 -15.13 14.98
N PHE A 270 4.27 -14.50 14.38
CA PHE A 270 4.27 -14.11 12.97
C PHE A 270 3.84 -12.67 12.85
N ILE A 271 4.48 -11.92 11.96
CA ILE A 271 4.11 -10.54 11.66
C ILE A 271 3.62 -10.48 10.23
N TYR A 272 2.47 -9.85 10.01
CA TYR A 272 1.84 -9.62 8.72
C TYR A 272 1.74 -8.13 8.46
N ASP A 273 2.02 -7.72 7.24
CA ASP A 273 1.49 -6.48 6.68
C ASP A 273 -0.01 -6.69 6.42
N PHE A 274 -0.86 -5.81 6.97
CA PHE A 274 -2.31 -5.91 6.95
C PHE A 274 -2.92 -4.67 6.33
N ALA A 275 -3.79 -4.86 5.34
CA ALA A 275 -4.63 -3.82 4.76
C ALA A 275 -6.11 -4.22 4.82
N ASN A 276 -6.96 -3.29 5.24
CA ASN A 276 -8.41 -3.42 5.15
C ASN A 276 -9.00 -2.14 4.58
N LYS A 277 -9.92 -2.29 3.63
CA LYS A 277 -10.73 -1.20 3.09
C LYS A 277 -12.20 -1.60 3.11
N TYR A 278 -13.00 -0.77 3.75
CA TYR A 278 -14.45 -0.75 3.60
C TYR A 278 -14.78 0.35 2.59
N ASP A 279 -15.32 0.01 1.43
CA ASP A 279 -15.82 1.01 0.48
C ASP A 279 -17.28 1.29 0.80
N ASN A 280 -17.55 2.32 1.62
CA ASN A 280 -18.92 2.74 1.93
C ASN A 280 -19.46 3.83 0.98
N ASP A 281 -18.76 4.15 -0.12
CA ASP A 281 -19.06 5.35 -0.88
C ASP A 281 -19.86 5.13 -2.17
N GLN A 282 -21.15 5.48 -2.11
CA GLN A 282 -21.93 5.88 -3.30
C GLN A 282 -21.74 7.35 -3.68
N ASN A 283 -20.97 8.14 -2.92
CA ASN A 283 -20.67 9.50 -3.32
C ASN A 283 -19.40 9.49 -4.15
N ASN A 284 -19.59 9.50 -5.47
CA ASN A 284 -18.62 9.85 -6.48
C ASN A 284 -18.15 11.32 -6.33
N GLN A 285 -17.75 11.73 -5.13
CA GLN A 285 -17.08 12.99 -4.84
C GLN A 285 -15.59 12.70 -4.85
N THR A 286 -14.98 13.09 -5.97
CA THR A 286 -13.62 13.60 -6.09
C THR A 286 -12.66 13.23 -4.95
N TYR A 287 -11.72 12.36 -5.32
CA TYR A 287 -10.42 11.97 -4.78
C TYR A 287 -9.61 12.92 -3.84
N GLU A 288 -10.20 13.91 -3.18
CA GLU A 288 -9.50 14.87 -2.33
C GLU A 288 -10.00 14.83 -0.89
N ALA A 289 -9.07 14.42 -0.01
CA ALA A 289 -8.91 14.93 1.35
C ALA A 289 -10.05 14.69 2.36
N ASP A 290 -10.21 13.44 2.82
CA ASP A 290 -10.64 13.19 4.20
C ASP A 290 -9.42 12.87 5.08
N TYR A 291 -8.66 13.93 5.38
CA TYR A 291 -7.52 13.92 6.30
C TYR A 291 -7.92 14.30 7.75
N ASN A 292 -9.23 14.45 8.03
CA ASN A 292 -9.71 14.97 9.31
C ASN A 292 -10.03 13.86 10.33
N ALA A 293 -9.14 13.76 11.33
CA ALA A 293 -9.42 13.53 12.76
C ALA A 293 -10.70 12.75 13.15
N ASP A 294 -10.62 11.41 13.12
CA ASP A 294 -10.97 10.46 14.21
C ASP A 294 -11.19 9.05 13.62
N GLY A 295 -10.10 8.35 13.34
CA GLY A 295 -10.07 6.93 12.95
C GLY A 295 -10.06 6.69 11.43
N PRO A 296 -9.12 5.91 10.86
CA PRO A 296 -9.08 5.62 9.44
C PRO A 296 -10.20 4.63 9.12
N ARG A 297 -11.37 5.10 8.66
CA ARG A 297 -12.43 4.20 8.18
C ARG A 297 -12.30 3.78 6.72
N ASP A 298 -11.43 4.40 5.90
CA ASP A 298 -11.46 4.15 4.45
C ASP A 298 -10.18 3.67 3.76
N LYS A 299 -9.03 3.58 4.45
CA LYS A 299 -7.85 2.75 4.07
C LYS A 299 -7.02 2.46 5.32
N PHE A 300 -7.19 1.30 5.94
CA PHE A 300 -6.42 0.92 7.12
C PHE A 300 -5.25 0.01 6.70
N ALA A 301 -4.02 0.50 6.79
CA ALA A 301 -2.80 -0.30 6.61
C ALA A 301 -1.97 -0.28 7.90
N THR A 302 -1.53 -1.43 8.38
CA THR A 302 -0.71 -1.57 9.59
C THR A 302 -0.01 -2.92 9.64
N GLU A 303 0.74 -3.17 10.72
CA GLU A 303 1.27 -4.48 11.03
C GLU A 303 0.39 -5.22 12.04
N LEU A 304 0.24 -6.52 11.80
CA LEU A 304 -0.50 -7.45 12.63
C LEU A 304 0.47 -8.52 13.12
N LYS A 305 0.65 -8.62 14.44
CA LYS A 305 1.43 -9.69 15.06
C LYS A 305 0.47 -10.76 15.60
N ILE A 306 0.73 -12.00 15.23
CA ILE A 306 -0.03 -13.18 15.64
C ILE A 306 0.86 -14.02 16.52
N VAL A 307 0.36 -14.41 17.70
CA VAL A 307 1.08 -15.27 18.63
C VAL A 307 0.23 -16.50 18.90
N ILE A 308 0.73 -17.70 18.57
CA ILE A 308 -0.02 -18.94 18.80
C ILE A 308 -0.23 -19.15 20.29
N SER A 309 -1.49 -19.18 20.74
CA SER A 309 -1.85 -19.26 22.16
C SER A 309 -2.11 -20.69 22.62
N LYS A 310 -2.81 -21.51 21.80
CA LYS A 310 -3.17 -22.89 22.13
C LYS A 310 -3.67 -23.69 20.92
N PHE A 311 -3.73 -25.00 21.10
CA PHE A 311 -4.50 -25.92 20.27
C PHE A 311 -5.70 -26.43 21.08
N ASN A 312 -6.88 -26.49 20.47
CA ASN A 312 -8.07 -26.99 21.16
C ASN A 312 -9.05 -27.67 20.21
N ASP A 313 -9.56 -28.82 20.63
CA ASP A 313 -10.58 -29.55 19.87
C ASP A 313 -11.95 -28.94 20.12
N THR A 314 -12.69 -28.67 19.04
CA THR A 314 -14.01 -28.06 19.11
C THR A 314 -15.00 -28.86 18.26
N THR A 315 -16.12 -29.25 18.85
CA THR A 315 -17.23 -29.89 18.15
C THR A 315 -18.11 -28.84 17.48
N TYR A 316 -18.29 -28.94 16.16
CA TYR A 316 -19.17 -28.08 15.37
C TYR A 316 -20.34 -28.85 14.81
N TRP A 317 -21.51 -28.21 14.80
CA TRP A 317 -22.72 -28.73 14.18
C TRP A 317 -22.80 -28.19 12.75
N ILE A 318 -22.47 -29.02 11.78
CA ILE A 318 -22.41 -28.63 10.37
C ILE A 318 -23.62 -29.21 9.66
N GLU A 319 -24.44 -28.35 9.08
CA GLU A 319 -25.54 -28.75 8.20
C GLU A 319 -24.99 -29.21 6.84
N GLY A 320 -25.58 -30.24 6.25
CA GLY A 320 -25.22 -30.69 4.90
C GLY A 320 -23.94 -31.51 4.80
N ASN A 321 -23.45 -32.05 5.93
CA ASN A 321 -22.31 -32.97 5.94
C ASN A 321 -22.72 -34.46 5.96
N ASP A 322 -23.97 -34.77 5.65
CA ASP A 322 -24.46 -36.14 5.49
C ASP A 322 -25.41 -36.26 4.28
N PHE A 323 -25.87 -37.48 3.98
CA PHE A 323 -26.79 -37.75 2.88
C PHE A 323 -28.12 -37.00 3.02
N PHE A 324 -28.57 -36.84 4.26
CA PHE A 324 -29.92 -36.41 4.60
C PHE A 324 -30.00 -34.90 4.88
N ASN A 325 -28.89 -34.18 4.68
CA ASN A 325 -28.75 -32.76 4.99
C ASN A 325 -29.11 -32.44 6.45
N THR A 326 -28.78 -33.33 7.38
CA THR A 326 -28.95 -33.12 8.81
C THR A 326 -27.75 -32.36 9.39
N SER A 327 -27.92 -31.85 10.60
CA SER A 327 -26.84 -31.21 11.35
C SER A 327 -26.06 -32.28 12.10
N THR A 328 -24.85 -32.58 11.64
CA THR A 328 -24.01 -33.61 12.21
C THR A 328 -22.85 -32.98 12.99
N PRO A 329 -22.57 -33.43 14.23
CA PRO A 329 -21.46 -32.91 15.00
C PRO A 329 -20.13 -33.48 14.48
N ILE A 330 -19.15 -32.61 14.24
CA ILE A 330 -17.80 -32.97 13.78
C ILE A 330 -16.78 -32.25 14.63
N VAL A 331 -15.73 -32.97 15.02
CA VAL A 331 -14.64 -32.42 15.81
C VAL A 331 -13.53 -31.94 14.90
N PHE A 332 -13.05 -30.72 15.15
CA PHE A 332 -11.89 -30.14 14.51
C PHE A 332 -10.90 -29.71 15.59
N GLN A 333 -9.62 -29.95 15.36
CA GLN A 333 -8.57 -29.30 16.14
C GLN A 333 -8.37 -27.90 15.61
N GLY A 334 -8.60 -26.91 16.47
CA GLY A 334 -8.37 -25.50 16.15
C GLY A 334 -6.98 -25.04 16.60
N VAL A 335 -6.35 -24.20 15.79
CA VAL A 335 -5.19 -23.38 16.16
C VAL A 335 -5.70 -22.02 16.58
N TYR A 336 -5.38 -21.62 17.81
CA TYR A 336 -5.79 -20.35 18.38
C TYR A 336 -4.58 -19.44 18.57
N ALA A 337 -4.80 -18.14 18.40
CA ALA A 337 -3.77 -17.14 18.53
C ALA A 337 -4.31 -15.84 19.15
N ASP A 338 -3.38 -15.12 19.76
CA ASP A 338 -3.57 -13.73 20.16
C ASP A 338 -3.12 -12.80 19.03
N ILE A 339 -3.97 -11.84 18.69
CA ILE A 339 -3.77 -10.88 17.61
C ILE A 339 -3.45 -9.51 18.21
N TYR A 340 -2.29 -8.99 17.85
CA TYR A 340 -1.81 -7.69 18.24
C TYR A 340 -1.74 -6.78 17.02
N PHE A 341 -2.19 -5.54 17.17
CA PHE A 341 -2.03 -4.52 16.13
C PHE A 341 -0.90 -3.58 16.50
N TRP A 342 -0.14 -3.17 15.50
CA TRP A 342 0.86 -2.13 15.68
C TRP A 342 0.18 -0.78 15.97
N ASN A 343 0.50 -0.21 17.14
CA ASN A 343 0.01 1.10 17.54
C ASN A 343 1.12 2.14 17.33
N ILE A 344 0.91 3.04 16.37
CA ILE A 344 1.88 4.08 16.00
C ILE A 344 2.19 5.00 17.18
N SER A 345 1.18 5.44 17.92
CA SER A 345 1.35 6.39 19.03
C SER A 345 2.13 5.80 20.20
N GLN A 346 2.04 4.48 20.42
CA GLN A 346 2.76 3.77 21.47
C GLN A 346 4.07 3.14 20.97
N ASN A 347 4.31 3.16 19.66
CA ASN A 347 5.43 2.49 19.00
C ASN A 347 5.59 1.02 19.45
N ALA A 348 4.47 0.30 19.56
CA ALA A 348 4.41 -1.05 20.11
C ALA A 348 3.21 -1.86 19.58
N PHE A 349 3.33 -3.18 19.60
CA PHE A 349 2.22 -4.09 19.38
C PHE A 349 1.29 -4.12 20.61
N VAL A 350 0.02 -3.79 20.40
CA VAL A 350 -1.04 -3.80 21.42
C VAL A 350 -1.99 -4.96 21.15
N LEU A 351 -2.30 -5.73 22.19
CA LEU A 351 -3.24 -6.86 22.10
C LEU A 351 -4.64 -6.32 21.81
N GLU A 352 -5.23 -6.74 20.69
CA GLU A 352 -6.61 -6.36 20.33
C GLU A 352 -7.58 -7.51 20.55
N GLN A 353 -7.19 -8.73 20.16
CA GLN A 353 -8.02 -9.91 20.30
C GLN A 353 -7.20 -11.07 20.86
N SER A 354 -7.79 -11.84 21.76
CA SER A 354 -7.17 -13.01 22.36
C SER A 354 -7.95 -14.27 22.02
N ASP A 355 -7.28 -15.42 21.95
CA ASP A 355 -7.90 -16.72 21.71
C ASP A 355 -8.75 -16.76 20.42
N ILE A 356 -8.23 -16.19 19.35
CA ILE A 356 -8.84 -16.19 18.04
C ILE A 356 -8.44 -17.44 17.26
N ARG A 357 -9.41 -18.16 16.70
CA ARG A 357 -9.16 -19.33 15.84
C ARG A 357 -8.63 -18.86 14.49
N ILE A 358 -7.41 -19.28 14.15
CA ILE A 358 -6.72 -18.94 12.89
C ILE A 358 -6.42 -20.16 12.02
N GLY A 359 -6.78 -21.36 12.47
CA GLY A 359 -6.66 -22.61 11.72
C GLY A 359 -7.63 -23.64 12.30
N ALA A 360 -8.17 -24.53 11.48
CA ALA A 360 -8.96 -25.67 11.96
C ALA A 360 -8.92 -26.82 10.95
N ALA A 361 -8.77 -28.05 11.44
CA ALA A 361 -8.75 -29.24 10.58
C ALA A 361 -9.18 -30.49 11.34
N ASN A 362 -9.49 -31.54 10.57
CA ASN A 362 -9.64 -32.91 11.02
C ASN A 362 -8.93 -33.85 10.02
N ASN A 363 -8.97 -35.15 10.26
CA ASN A 363 -8.32 -36.17 9.42
C ASN A 363 -8.95 -36.25 8.00
N PHE A 364 -10.14 -35.68 7.79
CA PHE A 364 -10.81 -35.70 6.50
C PHE A 364 -10.49 -34.48 5.64
N TYR A 365 -10.55 -33.28 6.22
CA TYR A 365 -10.34 -32.03 5.50
C TYR A 365 -10.08 -30.84 6.45
N PRO A 366 -9.39 -29.79 5.96
CA PRO A 366 -9.29 -28.52 6.67
C PRO A 366 -10.65 -27.79 6.68
N PHE A 367 -11.00 -27.16 7.80
CA PHE A 367 -12.22 -26.38 7.95
C PHE A 367 -11.95 -24.93 7.56
N VAL A 368 -12.69 -24.40 6.57
CA VAL A 368 -12.39 -23.10 5.95
C VAL A 368 -13.32 -21.94 6.40
N PHE A 369 -14.26 -22.14 7.33
CA PHE A 369 -15.29 -21.12 7.62
C PHE A 369 -15.29 -20.54 9.03
N SER A 370 -15.82 -19.33 9.16
CA SER A 370 -16.16 -18.75 10.45
C SER A 370 -17.42 -19.39 11.01
N ASP A 371 -17.49 -19.40 12.33
CA ASP A 371 -18.69 -19.68 13.11
C ASP A 371 -19.83 -18.77 12.60
N ASN A 372 -20.99 -19.36 12.35
CA ASN A 372 -22.20 -18.74 11.79
C ASN A 372 -22.73 -17.48 12.55
N GLU A 373 -22.07 -17.03 13.61
CA GLU A 373 -22.51 -15.88 14.42
C GLU A 373 -21.92 -14.54 13.96
N SER A 374 -20.85 -14.54 13.15
CA SER A 374 -20.38 -13.33 12.46
C SER A 374 -19.83 -13.70 11.08
N ARG A 375 -20.38 -13.12 10.02
CA ARG A 375 -19.84 -13.17 8.64
C ARG A 375 -18.41 -12.59 8.52
N GLU A 376 -17.84 -12.12 9.63
CA GLU A 376 -16.55 -11.45 9.77
C GLU A 376 -15.56 -12.26 10.63
N GLY A 377 -15.62 -13.59 10.64
CA GLY A 377 -14.55 -14.35 11.28
C GLY A 377 -13.21 -14.08 10.58
N PRO A 378 -12.10 -14.05 11.33
CA PRO A 378 -10.79 -13.78 10.77
C PRO A 378 -10.45 -14.85 9.72
N PRO A 379 -9.65 -14.48 8.70
CA PRO A 379 -9.17 -15.46 7.74
C PRO A 379 -8.46 -16.58 8.49
N LEU A 380 -8.62 -17.82 8.03
CA LEU A 380 -7.74 -18.89 8.47
C LEU A 380 -6.38 -18.59 7.89
N LEU A 381 -5.37 -18.47 8.75
CA LEU A 381 -4.01 -18.07 8.42
C LEU A 381 -3.04 -19.27 8.46
N ILE A 382 -3.51 -20.45 8.88
CA ILE A 382 -2.69 -21.66 9.01
C ILE A 382 -3.46 -22.89 8.49
N LEU A 383 -2.78 -23.68 7.67
CA LEU A 383 -3.23 -24.97 7.15
C LEU A 383 -2.37 -26.10 7.73
N PRO A 384 -2.91 -27.32 7.90
CA PRO A 384 -2.10 -28.48 8.26
C PRO A 384 -1.06 -28.79 7.18
N VAL A 385 0.16 -29.16 7.60
CA VAL A 385 1.26 -29.44 6.65
C VAL A 385 1.11 -30.79 5.95
N ASN A 386 0.29 -31.68 6.50
CA ASN A 386 -0.03 -32.98 5.93
C ASN A 386 -1.26 -32.97 5.01
N SER A 387 -1.95 -31.83 4.83
CA SER A 387 -3.05 -31.73 3.87
C SER A 387 -2.58 -31.96 2.43
N MET A 388 -3.46 -32.55 1.63
CA MET A 388 -3.27 -32.86 0.21
C MET A 388 -4.27 -32.09 -0.66
N GLN A 389 -3.97 -31.96 -1.96
CA GLN A 389 -4.86 -31.30 -2.92
C GLN A 389 -6.27 -31.89 -2.90
N SER A 390 -6.36 -33.23 -2.78
CA SER A 390 -7.63 -33.95 -2.68
C SER A 390 -8.49 -33.50 -1.51
N ASP A 391 -7.90 -33.10 -0.39
CA ASP A 391 -8.65 -32.71 0.82
C ASP A 391 -9.33 -31.35 0.61
N PHE A 392 -8.69 -30.47 -0.16
CA PHE A 392 -9.24 -29.18 -0.56
C PHE A 392 -10.24 -29.29 -1.69
N GLU A 393 -9.97 -30.11 -2.71
CA GLU A 393 -10.92 -30.38 -3.80
C GLU A 393 -12.20 -31.03 -3.27
N PHE A 394 -12.05 -31.93 -2.30
CA PHE A 394 -13.16 -32.53 -1.57
C PHE A 394 -14.01 -31.48 -0.85
N PHE A 395 -13.37 -30.52 -0.19
CA PHE A 395 -14.07 -29.52 0.61
C PHE A 395 -14.64 -28.35 -0.21
N LEU A 396 -13.93 -27.92 -1.26
CA LEU A 396 -14.26 -26.79 -2.14
C LEU A 396 -14.82 -27.26 -3.49
N HIS A 397 -15.67 -28.29 -3.50
CA HIS A 397 -16.34 -28.72 -4.73
C HIS A 397 -17.42 -27.72 -5.17
N ASP A 398 -17.82 -27.80 -6.44
CA ASP A 398 -18.69 -26.83 -7.13
C ASP A 398 -19.95 -26.44 -6.35
N VAL A 399 -20.60 -27.39 -5.66
CA VAL A 399 -21.81 -27.11 -4.89
C VAL A 399 -21.53 -26.29 -3.64
N ARG A 400 -20.44 -26.59 -2.91
CA ARG A 400 -20.04 -25.77 -1.75
C ARG A 400 -19.53 -24.40 -2.19
N LEU A 401 -18.81 -24.30 -3.30
CA LEU A 401 -18.41 -23.01 -3.89
C LEU A 401 -19.62 -22.13 -4.18
N GLN A 402 -20.67 -22.68 -4.80
CA GLN A 402 -21.90 -21.95 -5.09
C GLN A 402 -22.61 -21.47 -3.82
N GLN A 403 -22.64 -22.29 -2.77
CA GLN A 403 -23.18 -21.89 -1.45
C GLN A 403 -22.39 -20.72 -0.84
N MET A 404 -21.11 -20.63 -1.13
CA MET A 404 -20.24 -19.52 -0.72
C MET A 404 -20.33 -18.29 -1.64
N GLY A 405 -21.11 -18.35 -2.73
CA GLY A 405 -21.23 -17.27 -3.70
C GLY A 405 -20.07 -17.19 -4.71
N PHE A 406 -19.28 -18.27 -4.84
CA PHE A 406 -18.25 -18.44 -5.88
C PHE A 406 -18.72 -19.46 -6.92
N ASP A 407 -18.26 -19.33 -8.17
CA ASP A 407 -18.60 -20.26 -9.25
C ASP A 407 -17.37 -20.86 -9.94
N SER A 408 -16.18 -20.41 -9.50
CA SER A 408 -14.91 -20.74 -10.11
C SER A 408 -13.85 -20.93 -9.04
N LEU A 409 -13.00 -21.94 -9.24
CA LEU A 409 -11.90 -22.30 -8.37
C LEU A 409 -10.67 -22.65 -9.21
N ASN A 410 -9.50 -22.23 -8.75
CA ASN A 410 -8.23 -22.62 -9.32
C ASN A 410 -7.28 -23.07 -8.20
N PHE A 411 -6.66 -24.22 -8.39
CA PHE A 411 -5.64 -24.76 -7.50
C PHE A 411 -4.30 -24.89 -8.24
N ASN A 412 -3.25 -24.37 -7.62
CA ASN A 412 -1.87 -24.61 -8.01
C ASN A 412 -1.12 -25.25 -6.84
N TRP A 413 -1.00 -26.57 -6.89
CA TRP A 413 -0.41 -27.37 -5.82
C TRP A 413 1.09 -27.60 -6.05
N GLY A 414 1.91 -26.64 -5.61
CA GLY A 414 3.37 -26.72 -5.72
C GLY A 414 4.04 -27.58 -4.65
N THR A 415 5.35 -27.81 -4.82
CA THR A 415 6.17 -28.53 -3.83
C THR A 415 6.38 -27.74 -2.54
N ASN A 416 6.55 -26.41 -2.64
CA ASN A 416 6.83 -25.53 -1.51
C ASN A 416 5.71 -24.51 -1.25
N ILE A 417 4.98 -24.12 -2.29
CA ILE A 417 3.91 -23.12 -2.23
C ILE A 417 2.65 -23.76 -2.77
N VAL A 418 1.56 -23.63 -2.03
CA VAL A 418 0.21 -23.91 -2.49
C VAL A 418 -0.48 -22.58 -2.73
N GLU A 419 -1.07 -22.40 -3.90
CA GLU A 419 -1.90 -21.25 -4.20
C GLU A 419 -3.29 -21.73 -4.61
N PHE A 420 -4.32 -21.14 -4.02
CA PHE A 420 -5.68 -21.34 -4.48
C PHE A 420 -6.39 -20.01 -4.63
N SER A 421 -7.31 -19.96 -5.58
CA SER A 421 -8.15 -18.79 -5.83
C SER A 421 -9.58 -19.22 -6.09
N MET A 422 -10.53 -18.57 -5.44
CA MET A 422 -11.97 -18.72 -5.65
C MET A 422 -12.53 -17.38 -6.11
N TRP A 423 -13.37 -17.36 -7.13
CA TRP A 423 -14.00 -16.12 -7.58
C TRP A 423 -15.39 -16.37 -8.13
N ASN A 424 -16.15 -15.30 -8.23
CA ASN A 424 -17.40 -15.27 -8.97
C ASN A 424 -17.13 -14.68 -10.35
N SER A 425 -17.36 -15.46 -11.42
CA SER A 425 -17.07 -15.07 -12.80
C SER A 425 -17.86 -13.84 -13.27
N THR A 426 -18.97 -13.52 -12.60
CA THR A 426 -19.85 -12.39 -12.91
C THR A 426 -19.86 -11.29 -11.84
N GLY A 427 -19.14 -11.49 -10.73
CA GLY A 427 -19.17 -10.62 -9.56
C GLY A 427 -17.77 -10.19 -9.08
N PRO A 428 -17.70 -9.31 -8.07
CA PRO A 428 -16.43 -8.83 -7.54
C PRO A 428 -15.83 -9.74 -6.46
N ASN A 429 -16.54 -10.80 -6.07
CA ASN A 429 -16.11 -11.71 -5.02
C ASN A 429 -14.88 -12.50 -5.47
N LEU A 430 -13.79 -12.39 -4.71
CA LEU A 430 -12.51 -13.04 -4.97
C LEU A 430 -11.84 -13.36 -3.63
N VAL A 431 -11.36 -14.59 -3.50
CA VAL A 431 -10.43 -14.99 -2.45
C VAL A 431 -9.20 -15.58 -3.12
N ARG A 432 -8.00 -15.14 -2.76
CA ARG A 432 -6.73 -15.71 -3.20
C ARG A 432 -5.83 -15.92 -1.99
N VAL A 433 -5.31 -17.13 -1.87
CA VAL A 433 -4.47 -17.52 -0.74
C VAL A 433 -3.21 -18.18 -1.26
N LYS A 434 -2.07 -17.78 -0.70
CA LYS A 434 -0.77 -18.42 -0.90
C LYS A 434 -0.26 -18.94 0.43
N THR A 435 0.10 -20.22 0.48
CA THR A 435 0.54 -20.90 1.70
C THR A 435 1.89 -21.57 1.48
N ASN A 436 2.77 -21.47 2.47
CA ASN A 436 3.99 -22.25 2.54
C ASN A 436 3.67 -23.68 3.00
N ARG A 437 3.94 -24.69 2.17
CA ARG A 437 3.59 -26.08 2.45
C ARG A 437 4.40 -26.69 3.61
N THR A 438 5.62 -26.22 3.84
CA THR A 438 6.48 -26.76 4.91
C THR A 438 6.03 -26.31 6.28
N THR A 439 5.51 -25.08 6.40
CA THR A 439 5.07 -24.51 7.69
C THR A 439 3.56 -24.47 7.84
N GLY A 440 2.80 -24.62 6.74
CA GLY A 440 1.35 -24.45 6.73
C GLY A 440 0.91 -22.99 6.81
N MET A 441 1.85 -22.06 6.96
CA MET A 441 1.55 -20.64 7.14
C MET A 441 1.14 -19.98 5.84
N ILE A 442 0.11 -19.15 5.92
CA ILE A 442 -0.26 -18.27 4.82
C ILE A 442 0.80 -17.20 4.64
N MET A 443 1.30 -17.11 3.42
CA MET A 443 2.23 -16.09 2.95
C MET A 443 1.48 -14.85 2.48
N SER A 444 0.34 -15.01 1.81
CA SER A 444 -0.57 -13.91 1.52
C SER A 444 -2.02 -14.36 1.41
N TYR A 445 -2.92 -13.49 1.83
CA TYR A 445 -4.35 -13.67 1.81
C TYR A 445 -4.97 -12.42 1.20
N LEU A 446 -5.75 -12.57 0.14
CA LEU A 446 -6.52 -11.50 -0.48
C LEU A 446 -7.99 -11.91 -0.47
N GLN A 447 -8.84 -11.09 0.12
CA GLN A 447 -10.29 -11.19 0.01
C GLN A 447 -10.84 -9.88 -0.55
N LYS A 448 -11.71 -10.01 -1.55
CA LYS A 448 -12.60 -8.97 -2.03
C LYS A 448 -14.00 -9.54 -1.98
N SER A 449 -14.92 -8.90 -1.28
CA SER A 449 -16.32 -9.34 -1.20
C SER A 449 -17.26 -8.16 -1.33
N MET A 450 -18.39 -8.36 -1.99
CA MET A 450 -19.47 -7.38 -2.06
C MET A 450 -20.53 -7.74 -1.03
N GLU A 451 -20.83 -6.81 -0.13
CA GLU A 451 -21.92 -6.93 0.82
C GLU A 451 -23.10 -6.06 0.36
N PHE A 452 -24.28 -6.64 0.40
CA PHE A 452 -25.53 -5.90 0.22
C PHE A 452 -26.14 -5.66 1.59
N ARG A 453 -26.17 -4.39 2.00
CA ARG A 453 -26.77 -3.98 3.27
C ARG A 453 -28.03 -3.17 2.99
N GLU A 454 -29.15 -3.61 3.56
CA GLU A 454 -30.35 -2.79 3.62
C GLU A 454 -30.24 -1.88 4.85
N GLU A 455 -29.95 -0.60 4.63
CA GLU A 455 -29.93 0.41 5.69
C GLU A 455 -31.20 1.26 5.63
N TYR A 456 -31.83 1.45 6.79
CA TYR A 456 -32.99 2.31 6.91
C TYR A 456 -32.53 3.77 7.05
N ASP A 457 -32.68 4.56 5.99
CA ASP A 457 -32.39 5.98 6.03
C ASP A 457 -33.48 6.71 6.83
N ASN A 458 -33.14 7.12 8.05
CA ASN A 458 -34.05 7.84 8.94
C ASN A 458 -34.44 9.24 8.43
N TYR A 459 -33.68 9.84 7.52
CA TYR A 459 -33.97 11.15 6.93
C TYR A 459 -34.99 11.05 5.79
N THR A 460 -34.86 10.04 4.93
CA THR A 460 -35.80 9.83 3.81
C THR A 460 -36.93 8.87 4.16
N ASN A 461 -36.84 8.18 5.31
CA ASN A 461 -37.81 7.19 5.78
C ASN A 461 -37.99 6.02 4.78
N THR A 462 -36.92 5.66 4.08
CA THR A 462 -36.85 4.62 3.05
C THR A 462 -35.69 3.68 3.30
N TRP A 463 -35.87 2.40 2.97
CA TRP A 463 -34.77 1.45 2.88
C TRP A 463 -33.90 1.79 1.68
N LYS A 464 -32.59 1.93 1.90
CA LYS A 464 -31.58 2.04 0.86
C LYS A 464 -30.78 0.74 0.82
N ASN A 465 -30.52 0.29 -0.40
CA ASN A 465 -29.59 -0.82 -0.62
C ASN A 465 -28.23 -0.20 -0.82
N GLU A 466 -27.37 -0.34 0.17
CA GLU A 466 -25.96 -0.01 0.07
C GLU A 466 -25.20 -1.25 -0.37
N THR A 467 -24.38 -1.05 -1.39
CA THR A 467 -23.48 -2.09 -1.90
C THR A 467 -22.08 -1.66 -1.49
N SER A 468 -21.54 -2.31 -0.46
CA SER A 468 -20.18 -2.04 0.02
C SER A 468 -19.24 -3.11 -0.52
N ILE A 469 -18.05 -2.69 -0.95
CA ILE A 469 -16.98 -3.63 -1.31
C ILE A 469 -16.00 -3.68 -0.14
N HIS A 470 -15.83 -4.87 0.41
CA HIS A 470 -14.90 -5.17 1.48
C HIS A 470 -13.65 -5.73 0.85
N PHE A 471 -12.51 -5.20 1.26
CA PHE A 471 -11.21 -5.61 0.79
C PHE A 471 -10.33 -5.89 2.00
N MET A 472 -9.75 -7.08 2.05
CA MET A 472 -8.76 -7.45 3.06
C MET A 472 -7.55 -8.06 2.37
N TYR A 473 -6.37 -7.58 2.73
CA TYR A 473 -5.10 -8.15 2.27
C TYR A 473 -4.15 -8.35 3.45
N LEU A 474 -3.63 -9.55 3.57
CA LEU A 474 -2.54 -9.89 4.49
C LEU A 474 -1.36 -10.40 3.67
N GLU A 475 -0.16 -9.99 4.06
CA GLU A 475 1.08 -10.54 3.54
C GLU A 475 2.04 -10.76 4.70
N LEU A 476 2.66 -11.95 4.78
CA LEU A 476 3.67 -12.22 5.79
C LEU A 476 4.77 -11.17 5.63
N LYS A 477 5.07 -10.44 6.72
CA LYS A 477 5.91 -9.24 6.71
C LYS A 477 7.18 -9.53 5.93
N ASN A 478 7.33 -8.83 4.82
CA ASN A 478 8.43 -9.03 3.87
C ASN A 478 8.70 -7.74 3.10
N MET A 479 7.68 -6.92 2.86
CA MET A 479 7.80 -5.72 2.03
C MET A 479 8.22 -4.47 2.83
N THR A 480 7.79 -4.37 4.09
CA THR A 480 7.93 -3.19 4.94
C THR A 480 9.15 -3.21 5.86
N TYR A 481 10.04 -4.21 5.72
CA TYR A 481 11.33 -4.23 6.44
C TYR A 481 12.28 -3.18 5.88
N ILE A 482 12.01 -1.94 6.25
CA ILE A 482 12.79 -0.76 5.90
C ILE A 482 13.31 -0.16 7.19
N ASP A 483 14.63 -0.03 7.28
CA ASP A 483 15.26 0.70 8.35
C ASP A 483 15.33 2.17 7.95
N TRP A 484 14.88 3.05 8.84
CA TRP A 484 15.03 4.49 8.71
C TRP A 484 16.12 4.95 9.69
N ALA A 485 17.08 5.75 9.22
CA ALA A 485 18.19 6.23 10.05
C ALA A 485 17.82 7.51 10.83
N ILE A 486 16.63 7.50 11.43
CA ILE A 486 16.05 8.63 12.18
C ILE A 486 15.28 8.12 13.39
N ASP A 487 15.16 8.94 14.43
CA ASP A 487 14.43 8.63 15.64
C ASP A 487 13.15 9.47 15.81
N VAL A 488 12.16 8.94 16.55
CA VAL A 488 10.96 9.71 16.91
C VAL A 488 11.34 10.92 17.77
N GLY A 489 10.85 12.09 17.39
CA GLY A 489 11.18 13.38 18.01
C GLY A 489 12.36 14.11 17.38
N GLU A 490 13.05 13.51 16.40
CA GLU A 490 14.08 14.19 15.62
C GLU A 490 13.46 15.32 14.77
N VAL A 491 14.22 16.41 14.59
CA VAL A 491 13.75 17.62 13.91
C VAL A 491 14.68 17.98 12.78
N PHE A 492 14.11 18.21 11.60
CA PHE A 492 14.80 18.62 10.40
C PHE A 492 14.29 19.98 9.93
N TYR A 493 15.17 20.72 9.27
CA TYR A 493 14.89 22.04 8.74
C TYR A 493 15.19 22.01 7.26
N PHE A 494 14.23 22.44 6.45
CA PHE A 494 14.37 22.45 5.01
C PHE A 494 13.90 23.79 4.49
N LYS A 495 14.55 24.23 3.41
CA LYS A 495 14.06 25.36 2.65
C LYS A 495 13.68 24.92 1.26
N GLN A 496 12.52 25.40 0.82
CA GLN A 496 11.99 25.17 -0.50
C GLN A 496 11.90 26.49 -1.28
N PHE A 497 12.43 26.51 -2.50
CA PHE A 497 12.20 27.54 -3.51
C PHE A 497 11.40 26.92 -4.66
N GLY A 498 10.26 27.49 -5.03
CA GLY A 498 9.51 27.03 -6.20
C GLY A 498 8.48 28.04 -6.69
N GLY A 499 8.52 28.36 -7.99
CA GLY A 499 7.63 29.37 -8.58
C GLY A 499 7.82 30.76 -7.95
N GLU A 500 6.72 31.36 -7.50
CA GLU A 500 6.70 32.71 -6.87
C GLU A 500 6.88 32.68 -5.34
N HIS A 501 7.09 31.52 -4.72
CA HIS A 501 7.08 31.39 -3.26
C HIS A 501 8.29 30.63 -2.73
N GLU A 502 8.73 31.05 -1.55
CA GLU A 502 9.68 30.30 -0.73
C GLU A 502 8.98 29.85 0.55
N VAL A 503 9.33 28.66 1.01
CA VAL A 503 8.77 28.09 2.23
C VAL A 503 9.90 27.52 3.05
N GLU A 504 9.96 27.98 4.29
CA GLU A 504 10.82 27.44 5.33
C GLU A 504 10.02 26.38 6.07
N ILE A 505 10.53 25.16 6.10
CA ILE A 505 9.82 23.98 6.58
C ILE A 505 10.60 23.37 7.73
N ARG A 506 9.94 23.20 8.87
CA ARG A 506 10.42 22.39 9.98
C ARG A 506 9.61 21.11 10.02
N VAL A 507 10.30 19.98 10.10
CA VAL A 507 9.67 18.67 10.23
C VAL A 507 10.08 18.03 11.53
N THR A 508 9.11 17.66 12.36
CA THR A 508 9.33 16.84 13.55
C THR A 508 8.83 15.42 13.30
N VAL A 509 9.70 14.43 13.44
CA VAL A 509 9.33 13.01 13.27
C VAL A 509 8.40 12.60 14.40
N LEU A 510 7.19 12.15 14.06
CA LEU A 510 6.19 11.70 15.03
C LEU A 510 6.18 10.19 15.23
N GLY A 511 6.57 9.42 14.22
CA GLY A 511 6.50 7.96 14.24
C GLY A 511 6.60 7.31 12.88
N PHE A 512 6.43 6.00 12.86
CA PHE A 512 6.44 5.18 11.65
C PHE A 512 5.05 4.61 11.41
N GLY A 513 4.60 4.66 10.16
CA GLY A 513 3.30 4.18 9.71
C GLY A 513 3.42 3.26 8.51
N TYR A 514 2.27 2.89 7.96
CA TYR A 514 2.19 2.02 6.79
C TYR A 514 1.17 2.57 5.81
N PHE A 515 1.47 2.38 4.54
CA PHE A 515 0.59 2.72 3.44
C PHE A 515 0.47 1.52 2.50
N PHE A 516 -0.69 1.36 1.88
CA PHE A 516 -0.97 0.26 0.97
C PHE A 516 -1.57 0.80 -0.32
N ASP A 517 -1.04 0.35 -1.47
CA ASP A 517 -1.52 0.81 -2.77
C ASP A 517 -1.45 -0.26 -3.86
N ASN A 518 -2.20 -0.02 -4.92
CA ASN A 518 -2.14 -0.78 -6.17
C ASN A 518 -1.20 -0.08 -7.16
N ILE A 519 0.08 -0.44 -7.09
CA ILE A 519 1.15 0.12 -7.93
C ILE A 519 0.96 -0.23 -9.41
N SER A 520 0.35 -1.38 -9.73
CA SER A 520 0.00 -1.67 -11.13
C SER A 520 -0.97 -0.63 -11.69
N PHE A 521 -2.03 -0.32 -10.95
CA PHE A 521 -2.99 0.70 -11.34
C PHE A 521 -2.33 2.08 -11.40
N TYR A 522 -1.51 2.43 -10.39
CA TYR A 522 -0.83 3.72 -10.36
C TYR A 522 0.08 3.94 -11.58
N LEU A 523 0.93 2.96 -11.90
CA LEU A 523 1.86 3.07 -13.04
C LEU A 523 1.11 3.08 -14.39
N GLU A 524 0.06 2.28 -14.53
CA GLU A 524 -0.71 2.21 -15.77
C GLU A 524 -1.55 3.48 -16.00
N GLU A 525 -2.27 3.94 -14.99
CA GLU A 525 -3.21 5.06 -15.10
C GLU A 525 -2.49 6.42 -15.16
N PHE A 526 -1.48 6.64 -14.30
CA PHE A 526 -0.84 7.94 -14.18
C PHE A 526 0.41 8.08 -15.04
N LEU A 527 1.15 6.99 -15.28
CA LEU A 527 2.42 7.03 -16.02
C LEU A 527 2.36 6.30 -17.38
N GLY A 528 1.32 5.50 -17.65
CA GLY A 528 1.26 4.67 -18.85
C GLY A 528 2.36 3.60 -18.91
N LEU A 529 2.90 3.20 -17.76
CA LEU A 529 4.02 2.26 -17.64
C LEU A 529 3.54 0.92 -17.05
N PRO A 530 4.08 -0.22 -17.51
CA PRO A 530 3.80 -1.50 -16.88
C PRO A 530 4.54 -1.63 -15.55
N LEU A 531 4.00 -2.44 -14.64
CA LEU A 531 4.71 -2.84 -13.43
C LEU A 531 6.00 -3.59 -13.79
N PRO A 532 7.15 -3.29 -13.13
CA PRO A 532 8.39 -4.05 -13.35
C PRO A 532 8.21 -5.55 -13.11
N THR A 533 8.93 -6.36 -13.90
CA THR A 533 8.79 -7.82 -13.84
C THR A 533 9.21 -8.36 -12.47
N GLY A 534 8.38 -9.22 -11.87
CA GLY A 534 8.66 -9.84 -10.58
C GLY A 534 8.16 -9.07 -9.36
N GLN A 535 7.59 -7.88 -9.55
CA GLN A 535 6.91 -7.15 -8.48
C GLN A 535 5.41 -7.53 -8.39
N PRO A 536 4.81 -7.55 -7.18
CA PRO A 536 3.36 -7.64 -7.02
C PRO A 536 2.70 -6.29 -7.30
N GLY A 537 1.48 -6.29 -7.84
CA GLY A 537 0.73 -5.05 -8.08
C GLY A 537 0.23 -4.38 -6.81
N LEU A 538 -0.16 -5.18 -5.80
CA LEU A 538 -0.53 -4.69 -4.48
C LEU A 538 0.72 -4.63 -3.60
N GLN A 539 1.02 -3.47 -3.03
CA GLN A 539 2.26 -3.25 -2.28
C GLN A 539 2.02 -2.47 -1.00
N PHE A 540 2.67 -2.92 0.08
CA PHE A 540 2.82 -2.16 1.32
C PHE A 540 4.08 -1.30 1.30
N PHE A 541 4.02 -0.15 1.96
CA PHE A 541 5.11 0.78 2.16
C PHE A 541 5.25 1.09 3.65
N SER A 542 6.49 1.06 4.14
CA SER A 542 6.85 1.68 5.41
C SER A 542 6.87 3.19 5.21
N VAL A 543 6.33 3.95 6.15
CA VAL A 543 6.16 5.40 6.04
C VAL A 543 6.75 6.08 7.26
N VAL A 544 7.40 7.22 7.06
CA VAL A 544 7.80 8.13 8.15
C VAL A 544 6.76 9.24 8.25
N MET A 545 6.16 9.37 9.41
CA MET A 545 5.16 10.39 9.72
C MET A 545 5.85 11.61 10.32
N GLY A 546 5.61 12.79 9.73
CA GLY A 546 6.16 14.05 10.21
C GLY A 546 5.07 15.08 10.50
N LEU A 547 5.24 15.84 11.58
CA LEU A 547 4.57 17.12 11.77
C LEU A 547 5.31 18.16 10.92
N VAL A 548 4.62 18.72 9.93
CA VAL A 548 5.18 19.74 9.05
C VAL A 548 4.73 21.11 9.53
N GLU A 549 5.70 21.98 9.76
CA GLU A 549 5.50 23.35 10.22
C GLU A 549 6.18 24.30 9.26
N HIS A 550 5.58 25.46 9.02
CA HIS A 550 6.19 26.53 8.25
C HIS A 550 6.62 27.67 9.18
N TRP A 551 7.61 28.44 8.75
CA TRP A 551 8.01 29.62 9.50
C TRP A 551 7.06 30.78 9.27
N ASP A 552 6.43 31.26 10.34
CA ASP A 552 5.70 32.52 10.36
C ASP A 552 6.64 33.65 10.80
N ARG A 553 6.80 34.63 9.92
CA ARG A 553 7.73 35.75 10.11
C ARG A 553 7.22 36.79 11.08
N GLU A 554 5.90 37.02 11.11
CA GLU A 554 5.30 38.00 12.00
C GLU A 554 5.36 37.51 13.45
N LEU A 555 5.14 36.20 13.63
CA LEU A 555 5.18 35.55 14.93
C LEU A 555 6.60 35.17 15.37
N GLU A 556 7.57 35.18 14.44
CA GLU A 556 8.90 34.59 14.60
C GLU A 556 8.82 33.19 15.23
N ALA A 557 7.91 32.37 14.71
CA ALA A 557 7.61 31.06 15.25
C ALA A 557 7.33 30.06 14.12
N TRP A 558 7.61 28.80 14.43
CA TRP A 558 7.17 27.69 13.60
C TRP A 558 5.69 27.42 13.88
N VAL A 559 4.87 27.45 12.83
CA VAL A 559 3.43 27.25 12.91
C VAL A 559 3.08 25.98 12.14
N PRO A 560 2.28 25.07 12.72
CA PRO A 560 1.81 23.89 12.01
C PRO A 560 1.10 24.26 10.71
N GLU A 561 1.39 23.53 9.65
CA GLU A 561 0.52 23.55 8.48
C GLU A 561 -0.81 22.92 8.89
N PHE A 562 -1.93 23.56 8.58
CA PHE A 562 -3.26 23.02 8.86
C PHE A 562 -3.85 22.44 7.58
N VAL A 563 -4.66 21.39 7.71
CA VAL A 563 -5.41 20.85 6.58
C VAL A 563 -6.26 21.99 6.00
N PRO A 564 -6.15 22.33 4.71
CA PRO A 564 -7.03 23.31 4.11
C PRO A 564 -8.46 22.80 4.30
N ASP A 565 -9.28 23.50 5.09
CA ASP A 565 -10.71 23.22 5.15
C ASP A 565 -11.20 23.29 3.70
N GLY A 566 -11.50 22.14 3.08
CA GLY A 566 -11.72 22.00 1.64
C GLY A 566 -12.82 22.88 1.04
N LEU A 567 -13.49 23.71 1.85
CA LEU A 567 -14.49 24.69 1.44
C LEU A 567 -14.50 25.97 2.31
N GLY A 568 -13.38 26.50 2.81
CA GLY A 568 -13.29 27.88 3.36
C GLY A 568 -14.39 28.31 4.34
N GLY A 569 -15.05 27.36 5.00
CA GLY A 569 -16.18 27.57 5.88
C GLY A 569 -15.68 27.56 7.30
N PRO A 570 -16.05 28.53 8.15
CA PRO A 570 -15.62 28.54 9.54
C PRO A 570 -16.06 27.23 10.20
N GLY A 571 -15.09 26.39 10.58
CA GLY A 571 -15.33 25.17 11.32
C GLY A 571 -16.18 25.44 12.58
N PRO A 572 -16.81 24.39 13.14
CA PRO A 572 -17.71 24.54 14.28
C PRO A 572 -16.96 25.14 15.49
N ALA A 573 -17.22 26.43 15.74
CA ALA A 573 -16.96 27.15 16.99
C ALA A 573 -15.52 27.12 17.55
N GLY A 574 -14.60 27.86 16.90
CA GLY A 574 -13.47 28.51 17.58
C GLY A 574 -12.33 27.63 18.08
N LEU A 575 -12.26 26.36 17.68
CA LEU A 575 -11.06 25.54 17.84
C LEU A 575 -10.24 25.58 16.54
N PRO A 576 -8.91 25.78 16.61
CA PRO A 576 -8.06 25.68 15.42
C PRO A 576 -8.13 24.25 14.85
N PRO A 577 -8.07 24.10 13.51
CA PRO A 577 -8.01 22.78 12.88
C PRO A 577 -6.83 21.95 13.43
N PRO A 578 -6.90 20.61 13.39
CA PRO A 578 -5.79 19.78 13.80
C PRO A 578 -4.56 20.04 12.90
N PRO A 579 -3.34 20.02 13.47
CA PRO A 579 -2.13 20.17 12.68
C PRO A 579 -2.00 19.03 11.69
N MET A 580 -1.55 19.33 10.48
CA MET A 580 -1.43 18.36 9.41
C MET A 580 -0.21 17.47 9.62
N ILE A 581 -0.48 16.17 9.74
CA ILE A 581 0.54 15.13 9.77
C ILE A 581 0.70 14.61 8.34
N ARG A 582 1.92 14.64 7.81
CA ARG A 582 2.22 14.19 6.43
C ARG A 582 3.15 12.97 6.42
N HIS A 583 3.05 12.19 5.35
CA HIS A 583 4.06 11.21 4.99
C HIS A 583 5.28 11.96 4.44
N ILE A 584 6.40 11.95 5.16
CA ILE A 584 7.63 12.66 4.73
C ILE A 584 8.61 11.75 3.97
N ALA A 585 8.42 10.44 4.12
CA ALA A 585 9.03 9.41 3.30
C ALA A 585 8.19 8.14 3.31
N ALA A 586 8.23 7.38 2.22
CA ALA A 586 7.65 6.05 2.16
C ALA A 586 8.48 5.18 1.21
N ALA A 587 8.73 3.94 1.61
CA ALA A 587 9.57 3.01 0.87
C ALA A 587 9.17 1.56 1.16
N ASN A 588 9.60 0.64 0.31
CA ASN A 588 9.49 -0.79 0.54
C ASN A 588 10.66 -1.53 -0.13
N LYS A 589 10.68 -2.86 -0.05
CA LYS A 589 11.77 -3.66 -0.63
C LYS A 589 11.95 -3.53 -2.15
N TYR A 590 10.98 -2.95 -2.86
CA TYR A 590 10.99 -2.78 -4.31
C TYR A 590 11.28 -1.34 -4.74
N TRP A 591 11.01 -0.38 -3.86
CA TRP A 591 11.07 1.04 -4.13
C TRP A 591 11.71 1.79 -2.97
N ALA A 592 12.83 2.46 -3.24
CA ALA A 592 13.47 3.35 -2.29
C ALA A 592 12.61 4.59 -1.96
N ILE A 593 11.71 4.98 -2.88
CA ILE A 593 10.66 5.97 -2.66
C ILE A 593 9.38 5.42 -3.29
N ALA A 594 8.28 5.43 -2.56
CA ALA A 594 6.99 4.98 -3.08
C ALA A 594 6.59 5.81 -4.32
N PRO A 595 6.30 5.19 -5.47
CA PRO A 595 5.93 5.94 -6.68
C PRO A 595 4.77 6.95 -6.49
N PRO A 596 3.72 6.66 -5.69
CA PRO A 596 2.67 7.65 -5.38
C PRO A 596 3.17 8.93 -4.70
N MET A 597 4.33 8.91 -4.03
CA MET A 597 4.88 10.11 -3.41
C MET A 597 5.50 11.09 -4.41
N LEU A 598 5.85 10.64 -5.62
CA LEU A 598 6.44 11.51 -6.64
C LEU A 598 5.47 12.62 -7.11
N GLY A 599 4.16 12.44 -6.94
CA GLY A 599 3.14 13.41 -7.35
C GLY A 599 2.89 14.55 -6.36
N GLY A 600 3.40 14.48 -5.13
CA GLY A 600 3.17 15.48 -4.08
C GLY A 600 4.38 16.39 -3.86
N ASN A 601 5.16 16.03 -2.85
CA ASN A 601 6.35 16.75 -2.39
C ASN A 601 7.60 15.91 -2.64
N PRO A 602 8.78 16.54 -2.75
CA PRO A 602 10.00 15.77 -2.88
C PRO A 602 10.21 14.84 -1.67
N PRO A 603 10.78 13.65 -1.89
CA PRO A 603 11.15 12.76 -0.81
C PRO A 603 12.19 13.46 0.08
N MET A 604 11.90 13.55 1.38
CA MET A 604 12.78 14.21 2.34
C MET A 604 13.83 13.25 2.92
N LEU A 605 13.55 11.95 2.81
CA LEU A 605 14.33 10.89 3.42
C LEU A 605 14.21 9.61 2.59
N LEU A 606 15.30 8.85 2.54
CA LEU A 606 15.41 7.53 1.95
C LEU A 606 15.68 6.48 3.05
N PRO A 607 15.45 5.19 2.76
CA PRO A 607 15.89 4.12 3.63
C PRO A 607 17.36 4.22 4.02
N ASN A 608 17.66 3.75 5.23
CA ASN A 608 19.02 3.67 5.73
C ASN A 608 19.88 2.81 4.81
N GLY A 609 21.05 3.33 4.43
CA GLY A 609 22.00 2.64 3.55
C GLY A 609 21.64 2.68 2.07
N THR A 610 20.60 3.42 1.65
CA THR A 610 20.31 3.63 0.23
C THR A 610 21.50 4.27 -0.47
N THR A 611 21.84 3.74 -1.64
CA THR A 611 22.84 4.29 -2.56
C THR A 611 22.25 4.45 -3.96
N GLY A 612 22.82 5.35 -4.76
CA GLY A 612 22.42 5.48 -6.17
C GLY A 612 22.78 4.27 -7.04
N LEU A 613 23.54 3.30 -6.49
CA LEU A 613 23.87 2.06 -7.15
C LEU A 613 22.86 0.92 -6.84
N ASP A 614 21.89 1.16 -5.95
CA ASP A 614 20.89 0.17 -5.59
C ASP A 614 19.86 0.01 -6.73
N PRO A 615 19.53 -1.23 -7.15
CA PRO A 615 18.58 -1.46 -8.24
C PRO A 615 17.20 -0.84 -7.99
N GLU A 616 16.70 -0.86 -6.75
CA GLU A 616 15.39 -0.31 -6.36
C GLU A 616 15.34 1.20 -6.54
N PHE A 617 16.45 1.90 -6.29
CA PHE A 617 16.59 3.33 -6.44
C PHE A 617 16.77 3.73 -7.91
N GLN A 618 17.54 2.95 -8.67
CA GLN A 618 17.66 3.13 -10.13
C GLN A 618 16.31 2.95 -10.83
N ASN A 619 15.56 1.89 -10.49
CA ASN A 619 14.24 1.65 -11.06
C ASN A 619 13.29 2.83 -10.86
N LEU A 620 13.32 3.47 -9.69
CA LEU A 620 12.52 4.65 -9.40
C LEU A 620 12.87 5.82 -10.34
N PHE A 621 14.16 6.05 -10.55
CA PHE A 621 14.62 7.17 -11.38
C PHE A 621 14.47 6.90 -12.85
N ASP A 622 14.60 5.65 -13.28
CA ASP A 622 14.25 5.24 -14.63
C ASP A 622 12.75 5.48 -14.93
N LEU A 623 11.87 5.46 -13.91
CA LEU A 623 10.48 5.90 -14.10
C LEU A 623 10.38 7.37 -14.51
N MET A 624 11.35 8.22 -14.18
CA MET A 624 11.39 9.63 -14.60
C MET A 624 11.81 9.79 -16.06
N GLY A 625 12.07 8.69 -16.78
CA GLY A 625 12.45 8.67 -18.20
C GLY A 625 11.42 9.26 -19.16
N PHE A 626 10.18 9.52 -18.73
CA PHE A 626 9.19 10.28 -19.52
C PHE A 626 9.43 11.79 -19.46
N MET A 627 10.14 12.29 -18.44
CA MET A 627 10.49 13.71 -18.26
C MET A 627 11.93 14.00 -18.69
N PHE A 628 12.85 13.06 -18.48
CA PHE A 628 14.28 13.23 -18.69
C PHE A 628 14.81 12.12 -19.62
N ASP A 629 15.64 12.48 -20.58
CA ASP A 629 16.18 11.57 -21.59
C ASP A 629 17.62 11.11 -21.30
N ASP A 630 18.31 11.73 -20.34
CA ASP A 630 19.60 11.29 -19.81
C ASP A 630 19.56 11.30 -18.27
N ILE A 631 19.73 10.12 -17.69
CA ILE A 631 19.67 9.89 -16.24
C ILE A 631 20.97 9.21 -15.81
N GLN A 632 21.63 9.82 -14.83
CA GLN A 632 22.90 9.36 -14.27
C GLN A 632 22.81 9.29 -12.75
N TYR A 633 23.55 8.36 -12.16
CA TYR A 633 23.56 8.17 -10.71
C TYR A 633 24.96 7.82 -10.22
N GLY A 634 25.28 8.33 -9.03
CA GLY A 634 26.50 8.01 -8.30
C GLY A 634 26.17 7.26 -7.00
N LEU A 635 27.06 7.34 -6.01
CA LEU A 635 26.83 6.69 -4.71
C LEU A 635 25.73 7.41 -3.90
N ASN A 636 25.73 8.74 -3.91
CA ASN A 636 24.91 9.59 -3.05
C ASN A 636 24.19 10.71 -3.82
N TRP A 637 24.07 10.53 -5.13
CA TRP A 637 23.48 11.52 -6.02
C TRP A 637 22.84 10.87 -7.26
N ALA A 638 21.89 11.59 -7.86
CA ALA A 638 21.39 11.36 -9.20
C ALA A 638 21.22 12.69 -9.95
N SER A 639 21.44 12.64 -11.26
CA SER A 639 21.31 13.75 -12.18
C SER A 639 20.39 13.34 -13.31
N PHE A 640 19.44 14.20 -13.62
CA PHE A 640 18.46 14.03 -14.68
C PHE A 640 18.59 15.21 -15.62
N SER A 641 18.62 14.96 -16.92
CA SER A 641 18.57 16.02 -17.91
C SER A 641 17.60 15.68 -19.03
N ASN A 642 16.89 16.71 -19.49
CA ASN A 642 16.12 16.67 -20.71
C ASN A 642 16.88 17.50 -21.74
N THR A 643 17.67 16.82 -22.57
CA THR A 643 18.54 17.47 -23.55
C THR A 643 17.77 18.24 -24.62
N THR A 644 16.49 17.90 -24.83
CA THR A 644 15.60 18.58 -25.77
C THR A 644 15.02 19.87 -25.20
N ALA A 645 14.59 19.86 -23.93
CA ALA A 645 14.01 21.02 -23.25
C ALA A 645 15.06 21.94 -22.62
N GLY A 646 16.32 21.49 -22.48
CA GLY A 646 17.36 22.23 -21.78
C GLY A 646 17.14 22.30 -20.28
N THR A 647 16.38 21.35 -19.72
CA THR A 647 16.05 21.29 -18.29
C THR A 647 16.85 20.19 -17.59
N TYR A 648 17.09 20.34 -16.30
CA TYR A 648 17.85 19.38 -15.50
C TYR A 648 17.30 19.29 -14.08
N MET A 649 17.63 18.22 -13.37
CA MET A 649 17.38 18.04 -11.93
C MET A 649 18.56 17.31 -11.31
N TYR A 650 19.00 17.75 -10.14
CA TYR A 650 20.02 17.11 -9.31
C TYR A 650 19.41 16.71 -7.99
N TYR A 651 19.65 15.48 -7.56
CA TYR A 651 19.19 14.97 -6.28
C TYR A 651 20.34 14.32 -5.52
N ASN A 652 20.67 14.89 -4.36
CA ASN A 652 21.71 14.42 -3.46
C ASN A 652 21.14 14.06 -2.09
N PHE A 653 21.72 13.03 -1.48
CA PHE A 653 21.30 12.53 -0.18
C PHE A 653 22.50 12.03 0.65
N SER A 654 22.30 11.92 1.97
CA SER A 654 23.30 11.41 2.90
C SER A 654 23.40 9.88 2.81
N LEU A 655 24.62 9.34 2.63
CA LEU A 655 24.86 7.89 2.65
C LEU A 655 24.58 7.23 4.01
N SER A 656 24.76 7.99 5.10
CA SER A 656 24.63 7.45 6.46
C SER A 656 23.22 7.56 7.00
N THR A 657 22.45 8.56 6.56
CA THR A 657 21.10 8.83 7.09
C THR A 657 19.99 8.65 6.06
N GLY A 658 20.32 8.57 4.76
CA GLY A 658 19.33 8.61 3.68
C GLY A 658 18.66 9.97 3.50
N MET A 659 19.01 10.99 4.31
CA MET A 659 18.35 12.29 4.30
C MET A 659 18.66 13.05 3.00
N THR A 660 17.63 13.63 2.40
CA THR A 660 17.77 14.52 1.25
C THR A 660 18.56 15.74 1.68
N THR A 661 19.71 15.95 1.05
CA THR A 661 20.57 17.09 1.33
C THR A 661 20.35 18.23 0.34
N LEU A 662 20.03 17.89 -0.90
CA LEU A 662 19.74 18.84 -1.97
C LEU A 662 18.89 18.15 -3.03
N LEU A 663 17.83 18.80 -3.47
CA LEU A 663 17.09 18.49 -4.68
C LEU A 663 16.87 19.80 -5.44
N HIS A 664 17.46 19.94 -6.61
CA HIS A 664 17.57 21.22 -7.31
C HIS A 664 17.41 21.06 -8.82
N GLY A 665 16.53 21.83 -9.43
CA GLY A 665 16.35 21.90 -10.87
C GLY A 665 14.88 22.02 -11.29
N TRP A 666 14.53 21.50 -12.46
CA TRP A 666 13.23 21.67 -13.08
C TRP A 666 12.39 20.41 -12.96
N SER A 667 11.13 20.55 -12.57
CA SER A 667 10.14 19.48 -12.57
C SER A 667 9.02 19.78 -13.55
N TYR A 668 8.55 18.76 -14.27
CA TYR A 668 7.43 18.90 -15.22
C TYR A 668 6.13 18.56 -14.50
N ARG A 669 5.29 19.56 -14.22
CA ARG A 669 4.06 19.40 -13.42
C ARG A 669 2.85 19.94 -14.16
N PHE A 670 1.69 19.34 -13.88
CA PHE A 670 0.42 19.85 -14.40
C PHE A 670 0.02 21.10 -13.62
N ASP A 671 -0.08 22.23 -14.31
CA ASP A 671 -0.63 23.44 -13.75
C ASP A 671 -2.16 23.37 -13.82
N TYR A 672 -2.81 23.22 -12.67
CA TYR A 672 -4.27 23.17 -12.57
C TYR A 672 -4.95 24.49 -12.97
N TYR A 673 -4.27 25.62 -12.78
CA TYR A 673 -4.80 26.94 -13.12
C TYR A 673 -4.82 27.15 -14.63
N PHE A 674 -3.79 26.69 -15.35
CA PHE A 674 -3.70 26.83 -16.80
C PHE A 674 -4.06 25.56 -17.60
N GLY A 675 -4.34 24.45 -16.93
CA GLY A 675 -4.80 23.19 -17.53
C GLY A 675 -3.80 22.53 -18.49
N HIS A 676 -2.50 22.78 -18.32
CA HIS A 676 -1.43 22.18 -19.12
C HIS A 676 -0.21 21.88 -18.25
N PHE A 677 0.68 21.01 -18.75
CA PHE A 677 1.95 20.75 -18.08
C PHE A 677 2.99 21.80 -18.46
N ASP A 678 3.69 22.32 -17.45
CA ASP A 678 4.80 23.24 -17.64
C ASP A 678 5.98 22.88 -16.73
N TRP A 679 7.15 23.41 -17.06
CA TRP A 679 8.37 23.24 -16.28
C TRP A 679 8.44 24.27 -15.16
N TYR A 680 8.58 23.80 -13.92
CA TYR A 680 8.78 24.64 -12.75
C TYR A 680 10.13 24.36 -12.13
N PHE A 681 10.93 25.40 -11.97
CA PHE A 681 12.14 25.31 -11.19
C PHE A 681 11.78 25.12 -9.71
N PHE A 682 12.55 24.26 -9.06
CA PHE A 682 12.35 23.76 -7.72
C PHE A 682 13.71 23.52 -7.08
N SER A 683 13.94 24.12 -5.90
CA SER A 683 15.09 23.82 -5.06
C SER A 683 14.63 23.48 -3.65
N PHE A 684 15.22 22.45 -3.05
CA PHE A 684 14.91 21.95 -1.74
C PHE A 684 16.18 21.43 -1.07
N TYR A 685 16.56 21.98 0.07
CA TYR A 685 17.78 21.59 0.75
C TYR A 685 17.63 21.61 2.26
N ASN A 686 18.45 20.80 2.92
CA ASN A 686 18.47 20.67 4.37
C ASN A 686 19.29 21.81 5.00
N GLU A 687 18.81 22.32 6.13
CA GLU A 687 19.43 23.38 6.92
C GLU A 687 19.92 22.83 8.27
N THR A 688 20.99 23.41 8.78
CA THR A 688 21.54 23.10 10.10
C THR A 688 21.02 24.12 11.11
N SER A 689 20.45 23.64 12.23
CA SER A 689 19.99 24.48 13.33
C SER A 689 20.93 24.36 14.54
N VAL A 690 21.38 25.51 15.05
CA VAL A 690 22.27 25.61 16.21
C VAL A 690 21.57 26.45 17.29
N PRO A 691 21.32 25.90 18.50
CA PRO A 691 20.76 26.67 19.60
C PRO A 691 21.79 27.70 20.10
N LEU A 692 21.36 28.93 20.35
CA LEU A 692 22.20 30.00 20.85
C LEU A 692 22.10 30.13 22.37
N PHE A 693 23.25 30.27 23.02
CA PHE A 693 23.37 30.47 24.48
C PHE A 693 23.66 31.94 24.79
N PRO A 694 23.30 32.45 25.99
CA PRO A 694 23.45 33.86 26.38
C PRO A 694 24.91 34.25 26.66
N THR A 695 25.75 34.04 25.66
CA THR A 695 27.20 34.24 25.59
C THR A 695 27.57 34.53 24.13
N LEU A 696 28.85 34.79 23.87
CA LEU A 696 29.38 34.71 22.50
C LEU A 696 29.35 33.23 22.06
N ASN A 697 28.64 32.96 20.97
CA ASN A 697 28.62 31.66 20.31
C ASN A 697 29.55 31.75 19.09
N THR A 698 30.55 30.88 19.02
CA THR A 698 31.44 30.75 17.86
C THR A 698 31.10 29.44 17.15
N ILE A 699 30.58 29.54 15.93
CA ILE A 699 29.98 28.44 15.19
C ILE A 699 30.75 28.26 13.88
N THR A 700 31.43 27.13 13.71
CA THR A 700 32.01 26.77 12.42
C THR A 700 30.94 26.17 11.53
N LEU A 701 30.61 26.86 10.44
CA LEU A 701 29.67 26.38 9.44
C LEU A 701 30.25 25.15 8.75
N GLN A 702 29.46 24.09 8.67
CA GLN A 702 29.81 22.86 7.98
C GLN A 702 28.97 22.72 6.71
N SER A 703 29.58 22.22 5.63
CA SER A 703 28.88 21.83 4.41
C SER A 703 29.43 20.51 3.89
N LEU A 704 28.56 19.69 3.31
CA LEU A 704 28.98 18.52 2.52
C LEU A 704 29.42 18.92 1.09
N TRP A 705 29.06 20.13 0.66
CA TRP A 705 29.20 20.61 -0.72
C TRP A 705 30.37 21.57 -0.89
N VAL A 706 30.68 22.33 0.15
CA VAL A 706 31.75 23.33 0.16
C VAL A 706 32.84 22.86 1.13
N LEU A 707 33.79 22.06 0.63
CA LEU A 707 34.85 21.46 1.48
C LEU A 707 36.07 22.36 1.68
N ASP A 708 36.29 23.31 0.78
CA ASP A 708 37.53 24.10 0.75
C ASP A 708 37.39 25.48 1.39
N VAL A 709 36.18 25.88 1.78
CA VAL A 709 35.88 27.17 2.43
C VAL A 709 35.58 26.93 3.91
N LEU A 710 36.34 27.57 4.79
CA LEU A 710 36.08 27.55 6.23
C LEU A 710 35.35 28.84 6.62
N ILE A 711 34.13 28.73 7.14
CA ILE A 711 33.37 29.88 7.62
C ILE A 711 33.09 29.72 9.11
N THR A 712 33.39 30.76 9.90
CA THR A 712 33.05 30.83 11.32
C THR A 712 32.13 32.01 11.56
N ALA A 713 31.01 31.79 12.24
CA ALA A 713 30.06 32.81 12.65
C ALA A 713 30.21 33.10 14.16
N GLU A 714 30.24 34.37 14.52
CA GLU A 714 30.22 34.85 15.90
C GLU A 714 28.88 35.54 16.20
N ILE A 715 28.12 34.98 17.14
CA ILE A 715 26.75 35.43 17.45
C ILE A 715 26.59 35.61 18.96
N SER A 716 26.16 36.80 19.38
CA SER A 716 25.90 37.11 20.80
C SER A 716 24.41 37.36 21.04
N VAL A 717 23.84 36.65 22.02
CA VAL A 717 22.44 36.81 22.44
C VAL A 717 22.31 37.09 23.93
N SER A 718 21.25 37.79 24.32
CA SER A 718 20.97 38.23 25.69
C SER A 718 20.31 37.16 26.57
N ALA A 719 19.62 36.20 25.97
CA ALA A 719 18.90 35.11 26.65
C ALA A 719 18.84 33.85 25.77
N PRO A 720 18.63 32.65 26.34
CA PRO A 720 18.30 31.46 25.56
C PRO A 720 16.97 31.63 24.82
N GLY A 721 16.80 30.93 23.69
CA GLY A 721 15.55 30.89 22.94
C GLY A 721 15.67 31.30 21.47
N ALA A 722 16.81 31.86 21.07
CA ALA A 722 17.18 32.08 19.68
C ALA A 722 17.91 30.83 19.11
N GLN A 723 17.70 30.57 17.83
CA GLN A 723 18.39 29.54 17.06
C GLN A 723 19.01 30.20 15.84
N PHE A 724 20.23 29.80 15.50
CA PHE A 724 20.87 30.12 14.24
C PHE A 724 20.69 28.95 13.28
N ILE A 725 19.95 29.18 12.21
CA ILE A 725 19.65 28.20 11.17
C ILE A 725 20.42 28.62 9.92
N TYR A 726 21.10 27.69 9.27
CA TYR A 726 21.88 28.00 8.07
C TYR A 726 21.96 26.84 7.09
N ALA A 727 22.20 27.14 5.81
CA ALA A 727 22.66 26.19 4.82
C ALA A 727 23.83 26.78 4.03
N LEU A 728 24.89 25.99 3.87
CA LEU A 728 26.05 26.35 3.06
C LEU A 728 26.09 25.43 1.84
N ASN A 729 25.77 25.98 0.67
CA ASN A 729 25.56 25.26 -0.58
C ASN A 729 26.64 25.62 -1.60
N ALA A 730 27.10 24.65 -2.40
CA ALA A 730 27.98 24.90 -3.54
C ALA A 730 27.19 25.19 -4.83
N ILE A 731 25.88 24.90 -4.83
CA ILE A 731 24.98 25.08 -5.95
C ILE A 731 24.04 26.22 -5.61
N ASN A 732 23.77 27.05 -6.59
CA ASN A 732 22.83 28.14 -6.46
C ASN A 732 21.43 27.64 -6.06
N PRO A 733 20.90 28.02 -4.90
CA PRO A 733 19.57 27.59 -4.49
C PRO A 733 18.44 28.25 -5.30
N VAL A 734 18.74 29.33 -6.04
CA VAL A 734 17.79 30.02 -6.92
C VAL A 734 18.13 29.78 -8.39
N ASN A 735 17.14 29.82 -9.28
CA ASN A 735 17.30 29.58 -10.72
C ASN A 735 17.97 30.74 -11.47
N GLU A 736 18.72 31.59 -10.78
CA GLU A 736 19.26 32.83 -11.31
C GLU A 736 20.76 32.85 -11.07
N PRO A 737 21.60 32.60 -12.10
CA PRO A 737 23.05 32.56 -11.94
C PRO A 737 23.59 33.89 -11.40
N ILE A 738 24.72 33.85 -10.70
CA ILE A 738 25.39 35.11 -10.36
C ILE A 738 25.76 35.85 -11.66
N PRO A 739 25.59 37.19 -11.71
CA PRO A 739 25.88 37.98 -12.91
C PRO A 739 27.32 37.83 -13.44
N MET A 740 28.27 37.52 -12.55
CA MET A 740 29.70 37.59 -12.81
C MET A 740 30.47 36.56 -11.98
N GLY A 741 31.46 35.92 -12.60
CA GLY A 741 32.35 34.94 -11.97
C GLY A 741 31.79 33.52 -11.95
N ASP A 742 32.61 32.61 -11.45
CA ASP A 742 32.25 31.25 -11.07
C ASP A 742 31.78 31.24 -9.61
N ASP A 743 30.81 30.38 -9.29
CA ASP A 743 30.25 30.26 -7.95
C ASP A 743 31.28 29.71 -6.95
N LEU A 744 31.48 30.40 -5.81
CA LEU A 744 32.30 29.88 -4.70
C LEU A 744 31.43 29.16 -3.67
N PHE A 745 30.43 29.87 -3.13
CA PHE A 745 29.43 29.30 -2.22
C PHE A 745 28.19 30.19 -2.12
N TYR A 746 27.11 29.58 -1.66
CA TYR A 746 25.87 30.22 -1.25
C TYR A 746 25.62 29.92 0.23
N LEU A 747 25.48 30.95 1.04
CA LEU A 747 25.20 30.87 2.46
C LEU A 747 23.81 31.46 2.72
N ASP A 748 22.88 30.57 3.05
CA ASP A 748 21.56 30.94 3.52
C ASP A 748 21.56 30.93 5.04
N ILE A 749 21.02 31.97 5.66
CA ILE A 749 21.01 32.12 7.11
C ILE A 749 19.69 32.67 7.61
N LYS A 750 19.38 32.26 8.84
CA LYS A 750 18.22 32.71 9.59
C LYS A 750 18.51 32.72 11.08
N ILE A 751 18.02 33.76 11.77
CA ILE A 751 17.99 33.78 13.24
C ILE A 751 16.56 33.86 13.73
N THR A 752 16.17 32.90 14.58
CA THR A 752 14.89 32.95 15.27
C THR A 752 14.97 33.87 16.49
N ASN A 753 13.89 34.59 16.79
CA ASN A 753 13.81 35.49 17.94
C ASN A 753 14.95 36.52 17.94
N HIS A 754 15.15 37.17 16.80
CA HIS A 754 16.32 38.04 16.54
C HIS A 754 16.42 39.22 17.51
N SER A 755 15.29 39.61 18.13
CA SER A 755 15.24 40.61 19.21
C SER A 755 16.17 40.33 20.38
N LEU A 756 16.64 39.08 20.53
CA LEU A 756 17.59 38.68 21.57
C LEU A 756 19.05 38.96 21.24
N LEU A 757 19.41 39.29 19.99
CA LEU A 757 20.77 39.63 19.60
C LEU A 757 21.29 40.84 20.40
N THR A 758 22.59 40.87 20.68
CA THR A 758 23.23 41.97 21.42
C THR A 758 24.37 42.65 20.67
N ALA A 759 24.82 42.06 19.56
CA ALA A 759 25.81 42.61 18.64
C ALA A 759 25.52 42.12 17.21
N ASN A 760 26.10 42.80 16.21
CA ASN A 760 26.12 42.33 14.83
C ASN A 760 26.65 40.90 14.75
N ILE A 761 26.18 40.14 13.77
CA ILE A 761 26.74 38.82 13.50
C ILE A 761 28.00 39.01 12.68
N SER A 762 29.12 38.49 13.15
CA SER A 762 30.38 38.53 12.40
C SER A 762 30.61 37.17 11.73
N PHE A 763 30.99 37.17 10.47
CA PHE A 763 31.43 35.99 9.74
C PHE A 763 32.87 36.14 9.33
N ASP A 764 33.71 35.15 9.66
CA ASP A 764 35.07 35.00 9.17
C ASP A 764 35.13 33.86 8.17
N ILE A 765 35.43 34.18 6.91
CA ILE A 765 35.47 33.28 5.77
C ILE A 765 36.92 33.15 5.31
N THR A 766 37.51 31.96 5.41
CA THR A 766 38.85 31.69 4.85
C THR A 766 38.72 31.33 3.38
N ILE A 767 39.38 32.09 2.51
CA ILE A 767 39.35 31.87 1.07
C ILE A 767 40.28 30.70 0.71
N PRO A 768 39.86 29.75 -0.15
CA PRO A 768 40.71 28.68 -0.63
C PRO A 768 41.98 29.22 -1.29
N SER A 769 43.13 28.59 -1.03
CA SER A 769 44.39 28.99 -1.67
C SER A 769 44.44 28.72 -3.18
N SER A 770 43.44 28.03 -3.73
CA SER A 770 43.27 27.80 -5.17
C SER A 770 42.80 29.04 -5.93
N ILE A 771 42.21 30.02 -5.24
CA ILE A 771 41.74 31.28 -5.82
C ILE A 771 42.88 32.29 -5.74
N ASP A 772 43.35 32.77 -6.90
CA ASP A 772 44.46 33.72 -6.97
C ASP A 772 43.92 35.13 -7.10
N LEU A 773 43.74 35.79 -5.95
CA LEU A 773 43.25 37.17 -5.87
C LEU A 773 44.23 38.23 -6.41
N SER A 774 45.38 37.82 -6.96
CA SER A 774 46.22 38.71 -7.77
C SER A 774 45.75 38.82 -9.22
N THR A 775 44.95 37.86 -9.68
CA THR A 775 44.41 37.79 -11.05
C THR A 775 42.89 37.68 -11.11
N GLU A 776 42.26 37.34 -9.99
CA GLU A 776 40.82 37.15 -9.83
C GLU A 776 40.25 38.14 -8.81
N TYR A 777 38.97 38.43 -8.93
CA TYR A 777 38.18 39.26 -8.03
C TYR A 777 37.17 38.39 -7.30
N LEU A 778 36.82 38.77 -6.07
CA LEU A 778 35.67 38.22 -5.37
C LEU A 778 34.44 39.08 -5.68
N TYR A 779 33.35 38.41 -6.00
CA TYR A 779 32.04 39.02 -6.23
C TYR A 779 31.13 38.68 -5.07
N PHE A 780 30.43 39.69 -4.55
CA PHE A 780 29.53 39.57 -3.41
C PHE A 780 28.12 39.91 -3.84
N PHE A 781 27.21 38.99 -3.54
CA PHE A 781 25.80 39.19 -3.76
C PHE A 781 25.07 38.88 -2.46
N GLY A 782 24.21 39.79 -2.04
CA GLY A 782 23.41 39.63 -0.85
C GLY A 782 21.96 39.93 -1.19
N TRP A 783 21.10 39.01 -0.77
CA TRP A 783 19.67 39.17 -0.83
C TRP A 783 19.12 39.05 0.59
N HIS A 784 18.28 39.99 1.01
CA HIS A 784 17.52 39.88 2.24
C HIS A 784 16.04 39.82 1.92
N LYS A 785 15.27 39.38 2.90
CA LYS A 785 13.81 39.48 2.78
C LYS A 785 13.26 40.43 3.83
N ASP A 786 12.75 41.57 3.35
CA ASP A 786 12.12 42.56 4.20
C ASP A 786 10.88 42.00 4.89
N SER A 787 10.54 42.60 6.03
CA SER A 787 9.34 42.27 6.80
C SER A 787 8.03 42.71 6.14
N ASP A 788 8.07 43.39 4.98
CA ASP A 788 6.87 43.87 4.29
C ASP A 788 6.25 42.74 3.46
N THR A 789 5.11 42.23 3.93
CA THR A 789 4.39 41.05 3.42
C THR A 789 3.80 41.22 2.02
N THR A 790 4.04 42.35 1.36
CA THR A 790 3.39 42.69 0.08
C THR A 790 4.21 42.32 -1.16
N SER A 791 5.51 42.01 -1.01
CA SER A 791 6.34 41.50 -2.10
C SER A 791 6.88 40.10 -1.78
N PRO A 792 6.62 39.08 -2.62
CA PRO A 792 7.23 37.76 -2.47
C PRO A 792 8.71 37.75 -2.87
N GLU A 793 9.23 38.83 -3.47
CA GLU A 793 10.56 38.91 -4.05
C GLU A 793 11.65 39.20 -3.02
N TRP A 794 12.86 38.71 -3.27
CA TRP A 794 14.04 39.03 -2.48
C TRP A 794 14.49 40.47 -2.73
N GLY A 795 14.72 41.23 -1.66
CA GLY A 795 15.33 42.55 -1.73
C GLY A 795 16.84 42.46 -1.81
N GLY A 796 17.49 43.49 -2.38
CA GLY A 796 18.93 43.64 -2.27
C GLY A 796 19.33 44.10 -0.88
N VAL A 797 20.39 43.53 -0.32
CA VAL A 797 20.88 43.90 1.03
C VAL A 797 21.25 45.39 1.11
N PRO A 798 21.10 46.03 2.29
CA PRO A 798 21.49 47.43 2.49
C PRO A 798 22.96 47.70 2.19
N GLN A 799 23.30 48.92 1.77
CA GLN A 799 24.68 49.34 1.50
C GLN A 799 25.63 49.07 2.68
N ASP A 800 25.14 49.24 3.92
CA ASP A 800 25.90 49.00 5.14
C ASP A 800 26.44 47.56 5.25
N PHE A 801 25.74 46.58 4.66
CA PHE A 801 26.25 45.21 4.57
C PHE A 801 27.52 45.15 3.70
N TYR A 802 27.48 45.75 2.51
CA TYR A 802 28.64 45.77 1.61
C TYR A 802 29.80 46.56 2.21
N ASP A 803 29.51 47.65 2.92
CA ASP A 803 30.52 48.47 3.60
C ASP A 803 31.19 47.73 4.78
N SER A 804 30.56 46.67 5.30
CA SER A 804 31.13 45.84 6.37
C SER A 804 32.18 44.83 5.90
N ILE A 805 32.26 44.58 4.59
CA ILE A 805 33.10 43.53 4.02
C ILE A 805 34.56 43.99 4.05
N VAL A 806 35.39 43.26 4.80
CA VAL A 806 36.82 43.53 4.98
C VAL A 806 37.62 42.28 4.63
N TYR A 807 38.54 42.40 3.67
CA TYR A 807 39.46 41.31 3.33
C TYR A 807 40.85 41.55 3.94
N ASP A 808 41.36 40.55 4.65
CA ASP A 808 42.72 40.52 5.21
C ASP A 808 43.64 39.62 4.38
N TYR A 809 44.52 40.25 3.59
CA TYR A 809 45.55 39.59 2.80
C TYR A 809 46.53 38.73 3.62
N GLY A 810 46.74 39.05 4.90
CA GLY A 810 47.69 38.36 5.77
C GLY A 810 47.20 36.99 6.22
N THR A 811 45.89 36.86 6.45
CA THR A 811 45.22 35.62 6.86
C THR A 811 44.47 34.93 5.71
N ASN A 812 44.41 35.57 4.53
CA ASN A 812 43.59 35.15 3.40
C ASN A 812 42.12 34.93 3.80
N SER A 813 41.62 35.82 4.65
CA SER A 813 40.26 35.73 5.21
C SER A 813 39.46 36.99 4.94
N LEU A 814 38.18 36.80 4.74
CA LEU A 814 37.18 37.83 4.60
C LEU A 814 36.36 37.88 5.88
N THR A 815 36.19 39.06 6.44
CA THR A 815 35.26 39.32 7.54
C THR A 815 34.09 40.13 7.01
N LEU A 816 32.86 39.78 7.36
CA LEU A 816 31.67 40.58 7.08
C LEU A 816 30.76 40.64 8.31
N GLU A 817 30.00 41.73 8.45
CA GLU A 817 29.05 41.91 9.55
C GLU A 817 27.63 42.05 9.04
N ILE A 818 26.70 41.36 9.70
CA ILE A 818 25.27 41.51 9.44
C ILE A 818 24.66 42.35 10.58
N PRO A 819 24.08 43.51 10.25
CA PRO A 819 23.50 44.40 11.25
C PRO A 819 22.31 43.73 11.96
N MET A 820 22.13 44.04 13.24
CA MET A 820 21.06 43.47 14.08
C MET A 820 19.64 43.96 13.76
N GLU A 821 19.48 44.95 12.90
CA GLU A 821 18.17 45.58 12.69
C GLU A 821 17.29 44.72 11.77
N GLY A 822 16.18 44.21 12.31
CA GLY A 822 15.13 43.49 11.57
C GLY A 822 15.26 41.95 11.62
N PRO A 823 14.23 41.20 11.17
CA PRO A 823 14.29 39.75 11.04
C PRO A 823 15.43 39.36 10.11
N ILE A 824 16.41 38.61 10.62
CA ILE A 824 17.58 38.23 9.82
C ILE A 824 17.25 36.95 9.06
N MET A 825 16.84 37.10 7.80
CA MET A 825 16.85 36.07 6.77
C MET A 825 17.60 36.61 5.55
N MET A 826 18.73 36.00 5.25
CA MET A 826 19.64 36.48 4.20
C MET A 826 20.20 35.31 3.41
N LEU A 827 20.23 35.47 2.09
CA LEU A 827 20.98 34.63 1.17
C LEU A 827 22.19 35.42 0.71
N ILE A 828 23.38 34.88 0.91
CA ILE A 828 24.64 35.46 0.49
C ILE A 828 25.25 34.54 -0.56
N ALA A 829 25.67 35.07 -1.69
CA ALA A 829 26.51 34.36 -2.63
C ALA A 829 27.87 35.04 -2.73
N VAL A 830 28.92 34.23 -2.75
CA VAL A 830 30.27 34.68 -3.10
C VAL A 830 30.66 33.97 -4.38
N GLY A 831 31.11 34.75 -5.37
CA GLY A 831 31.69 34.25 -6.60
C GLY A 831 33.15 34.71 -6.73
N TYR A 832 33.86 34.15 -7.69
CA TYR A 832 35.21 34.59 -8.05
C TYR A 832 35.42 34.55 -9.55
N GLY A 833 36.27 35.42 -10.09
CA GLY A 833 36.59 35.36 -11.52
C GLY A 833 37.40 36.54 -11.99
N THR A 834 37.66 36.59 -13.29
CA THR A 834 38.37 37.72 -13.90
C THR A 834 37.52 38.98 -13.87
N GLU A 835 38.16 40.15 -13.89
CA GLU A 835 37.51 41.47 -13.95
C GLU A 835 36.36 41.49 -14.96
N PRO A 836 35.21 42.09 -14.65
CA PRO A 836 34.14 42.18 -15.63
C PRO A 836 34.63 42.96 -16.85
N PRO A 837 34.28 42.54 -18.07
CA PRO A 837 34.62 43.30 -19.26
C PRO A 837 33.88 44.64 -19.17
N VAL A 838 34.61 45.71 -18.86
CA VAL A 838 34.07 47.07 -18.96
C VAL A 838 33.87 47.32 -20.46
N THR A 839 32.63 47.27 -20.92
CA THR A 839 32.29 47.56 -22.32
C THR A 839 32.11 49.05 -22.49
N GLU A 840 32.66 49.61 -23.57
CA GLU A 840 32.41 51.01 -23.94
C GLU A 840 30.89 51.28 -24.02
N PRO A 841 30.40 52.49 -23.65
CA PRO A 841 28.99 52.81 -23.69
C PRO A 841 28.41 52.60 -25.11
N VAL A 842 27.17 52.14 -25.25
CA VAL A 842 26.57 51.91 -26.59
C VAL A 842 25.89 53.16 -27.16
N ASN A 843 25.57 53.13 -28.46
CA ASN A 843 24.89 54.25 -29.13
C ASN A 843 23.56 54.61 -28.45
N PHE A 844 23.30 55.91 -28.36
CA PHE A 844 22.09 56.48 -27.76
C PHE A 844 21.64 57.74 -28.52
N THR A 845 20.43 58.21 -28.28
CA THR A 845 19.81 59.30 -29.06
C THR A 845 19.53 60.52 -28.18
N LEU A 846 19.97 61.70 -28.62
CA LEU A 846 19.72 63.02 -28.06
C LEU A 846 18.58 63.73 -28.81
N THR A 847 17.66 64.31 -28.04
CA THR A 847 16.51 65.11 -28.51
C THR A 847 16.37 66.38 -27.66
N SER A 848 15.49 67.30 -28.09
CA SER A 848 15.20 68.57 -27.38
C SER A 848 13.73 68.93 -27.52
N ASP A 849 13.20 69.68 -26.55
CA ASP A 849 11.87 70.31 -26.63
C ASP A 849 11.89 71.73 -27.22
N ALA A 850 13.06 72.21 -27.67
CA ALA A 850 13.23 73.49 -28.33
C ALA A 850 12.29 73.65 -29.53
N GLY A 851 11.69 74.84 -29.67
CA GLY A 851 11.00 75.23 -30.89
C GLY A 851 11.96 75.29 -32.10
N ASN A 852 11.42 75.39 -33.31
CA ASN A 852 12.23 75.67 -34.51
C ASN A 852 11.67 76.89 -35.28
N PRO A 853 12.26 78.10 -35.10
CA PRO A 853 13.28 78.42 -34.11
C PRO A 853 12.72 78.52 -32.68
N ASP A 854 13.58 78.33 -31.70
CA ASP A 854 13.31 78.50 -30.27
C ASP A 854 13.26 79.98 -29.91
N SER A 855 12.22 80.40 -29.17
CA SER A 855 11.88 81.82 -29.05
C SER A 855 12.65 82.60 -27.99
N ASP A 856 13.23 81.91 -27.00
CA ASP A 856 13.83 82.53 -25.81
C ASP A 856 15.20 81.91 -25.41
N GLY A 857 15.70 80.96 -26.19
CA GLY A 857 16.97 80.29 -25.95
C GLY A 857 16.96 79.38 -24.74
N SER A 858 15.77 78.93 -24.31
CA SER A 858 15.58 78.12 -23.10
C SER A 858 14.76 76.88 -23.41
N PHE A 859 15.38 75.70 -23.29
CA PHE A 859 14.80 74.41 -23.64
C PHE A 859 15.49 73.28 -22.85
N MET A 860 14.92 72.09 -22.89
CA MET A 860 15.44 70.88 -22.26
C MET A 860 15.98 69.93 -23.31
N LEU A 861 17.24 69.53 -23.14
CA LEU A 861 17.82 68.38 -23.82
C LEU A 861 17.39 67.11 -23.09
N SER A 862 17.09 66.05 -23.83
CA SER A 862 16.77 64.73 -23.27
C SER A 862 17.34 63.63 -24.15
N TRP A 863 17.86 62.56 -23.55
CA TRP A 863 18.44 61.45 -24.29
C TRP A 863 17.99 60.08 -23.78
N THR A 864 18.10 59.06 -24.62
CA THR A 864 17.90 57.68 -24.19
C THR A 864 19.11 57.20 -23.38
N GLU A 865 18.89 56.31 -22.42
CA GLU A 865 19.98 55.66 -21.69
C GLU A 865 20.93 54.92 -22.63
N SER A 866 22.23 55.10 -22.44
CA SER A 866 23.31 54.35 -23.09
C SER A 866 23.73 53.22 -22.16
N THR A 867 23.49 51.97 -22.55
CA THR A 867 23.97 50.80 -21.80
C THR A 867 25.48 50.86 -21.64
N GLY A 868 25.96 50.78 -20.39
CA GLY A 868 27.37 50.89 -20.03
C GLY A 868 27.83 52.28 -19.60
N ALA A 869 27.02 53.33 -19.75
CA ALA A 869 27.39 54.68 -19.32
C ALA A 869 27.24 54.86 -17.79
N GLU A 870 28.25 55.47 -17.15
CA GLU A 870 28.21 55.87 -15.74
C GLU A 870 27.77 57.33 -15.58
N SER A 871 28.07 58.16 -16.57
CA SER A 871 27.69 59.57 -16.59
C SER A 871 27.61 60.11 -18.02
N TYR A 872 27.08 61.32 -18.15
CA TYR A 872 26.94 62.02 -19.42
C TYR A 872 27.60 63.40 -19.36
N LEU A 873 28.17 63.82 -20.50
CA LEU A 873 28.71 65.16 -20.70
C LEU A 873 27.99 65.85 -21.84
N VAL A 874 27.56 67.10 -21.63
CA VAL A 874 26.84 67.89 -22.64
C VAL A 874 27.80 68.89 -23.27
N TYR A 875 27.83 68.92 -24.60
CA TYR A 875 28.63 69.86 -25.38
C TYR A 875 27.74 70.72 -26.28
N VAL A 876 28.19 71.95 -26.52
CA VAL A 876 27.57 72.88 -27.48
C VAL A 876 28.62 73.43 -28.43
N SER A 877 28.27 73.56 -29.70
CA SER A 877 29.12 74.12 -30.75
C SER A 877 28.28 74.92 -31.75
N ASN A 878 28.94 75.74 -32.56
CA ASN A 878 28.31 76.44 -33.70
C ASN A 878 28.43 75.64 -35.01
N VAL A 879 29.06 74.47 -34.96
CA VAL A 879 29.18 73.51 -36.07
C VAL A 879 28.85 72.12 -35.52
N CYS A 880 28.17 71.30 -36.32
CA CYS A 880 27.83 69.95 -35.93
C CYS A 880 29.08 69.14 -35.57
N ILE A 881 29.07 68.53 -34.38
CA ILE A 881 30.15 67.69 -33.87
C ILE A 881 29.90 66.26 -34.35
N THR A 882 30.90 65.66 -35.00
CA THR A 882 30.78 64.30 -35.53
C THR A 882 31.83 63.33 -34.98
N ASP A 883 32.80 63.83 -34.23
CA ASP A 883 33.90 63.05 -33.64
C ASP A 883 34.25 63.60 -32.24
N ILE A 884 34.57 62.70 -31.30
CA ILE A 884 34.93 63.02 -29.91
C ILE A 884 36.16 63.92 -29.85
N SER A 885 37.08 63.79 -30.81
CA SER A 885 38.29 64.63 -30.91
C SER A 885 38.00 66.11 -31.22
N GLU A 886 36.78 66.45 -31.64
CA GLU A 886 36.33 67.83 -31.89
C GLU A 886 35.76 68.50 -30.62
N LEU A 887 35.58 67.73 -29.54
CA LEU A 887 35.02 68.22 -28.29
C LEU A 887 36.01 69.13 -27.55
N LEU A 888 35.50 70.24 -27.04
CA LEU A 888 36.25 71.19 -26.21
C LEU A 888 35.89 71.00 -24.74
N ILE A 889 35.50 72.07 -24.05
CA ILE A 889 35.08 72.01 -22.65
C ILE A 889 33.56 71.76 -22.63
N PRO A 890 33.06 70.72 -21.94
CA PRO A 890 31.63 70.47 -21.82
C PRO A 890 30.95 71.63 -21.07
N ILE A 891 29.70 71.92 -21.43
CA ILE A 891 28.88 72.88 -20.68
C ILE A 891 28.29 72.27 -19.41
N ALA A 892 28.29 70.93 -19.31
CA ALA A 892 28.01 70.19 -18.09
C ALA A 892 28.69 68.81 -18.15
N SER A 893 29.22 68.34 -17.03
CA SER A 893 29.84 67.03 -16.85
C SER A 893 29.15 66.27 -15.72
N ASP A 894 29.45 64.97 -15.59
CA ASP A 894 29.04 64.12 -14.48
C ASP A 894 27.52 64.07 -14.28
N ILE A 895 26.76 64.19 -15.37
CA ILE A 895 25.29 64.14 -15.34
C ILE A 895 24.87 62.68 -15.27
N THR A 896 24.11 62.30 -14.25
CA THR A 896 23.49 60.97 -14.13
C THR A 896 22.04 60.95 -14.61
N ASP A 897 21.39 62.11 -14.67
CA ASP A 897 20.04 62.26 -15.23
C ASP A 897 20.07 62.16 -16.77
N LEU A 898 18.94 61.75 -17.36
CA LEU A 898 18.79 61.64 -18.83
C LEU A 898 18.32 62.94 -19.50
N ASN A 899 18.46 64.07 -18.82
CA ASN A 899 18.07 65.39 -19.33
C ASN A 899 18.96 66.51 -18.80
N TYR A 900 19.01 67.62 -19.52
CA TYR A 900 19.75 68.82 -19.12
C TYR A 900 19.07 70.09 -19.64
N SER A 901 18.87 71.07 -18.75
CA SER A 901 18.22 72.34 -19.10
C SER A 901 19.23 73.35 -19.64
N ILE A 902 18.93 73.89 -20.81
CA ILE A 902 19.63 75.00 -21.45
C ILE A 902 18.83 76.27 -21.20
N THR A 903 19.50 77.36 -20.81
CA THR A 903 18.83 78.64 -20.54
C THR A 903 19.62 79.81 -21.11
N GLY A 904 18.91 80.76 -21.73
CA GLY A 904 19.45 82.06 -22.10
C GLY A 904 20.48 82.04 -23.23
N LEU A 905 20.36 81.11 -24.19
CA LEU A 905 21.21 81.14 -25.39
C LEU A 905 20.87 82.35 -26.27
N PRO A 906 21.88 83.10 -26.77
CA PRO A 906 21.67 84.16 -27.76
C PRO A 906 21.08 83.65 -29.08
N ASN A 907 20.53 84.55 -29.90
CA ASN A 907 20.04 84.16 -31.23
C ASN A 907 21.19 83.62 -32.12
N SER A 908 21.16 82.34 -32.45
CA SER A 908 22.15 81.66 -33.30
C SER A 908 21.68 80.25 -33.68
N THR A 909 22.49 79.52 -34.45
CA THR A 909 22.35 78.08 -34.65
C THR A 909 23.38 77.36 -33.78
N TYR A 910 22.91 76.48 -32.91
CA TYR A 910 23.73 75.68 -32.00
C TYR A 910 23.58 74.20 -32.32
N TYR A 911 24.65 73.46 -32.14
CA TYR A 911 24.69 72.01 -32.26
C TYR A 911 25.08 71.41 -30.91
N PHE A 912 24.29 70.44 -30.47
CA PHE A 912 24.50 69.72 -29.21
C PHE A 912 24.86 68.27 -29.49
N VAL A 913 25.78 67.77 -28.69
CA VAL A 913 26.04 66.34 -28.53
C VAL A 913 26.14 66.04 -27.05
N VAL A 914 25.70 64.85 -26.68
CA VAL A 914 25.94 64.28 -25.37
C VAL A 914 26.93 63.14 -25.55
N VAL A 915 27.88 63.03 -24.63
CA VAL A 915 28.83 61.91 -24.56
C VAL A 915 28.43 61.05 -23.38
N ALA A 916 28.13 59.79 -23.65
CA ALA A 916 28.03 58.76 -22.63
C ALA A 916 29.44 58.34 -22.24
N HIS A 917 29.76 58.39 -20.94
CA HIS A 917 31.10 58.17 -20.41
C HIS A 917 31.10 57.04 -19.38
N ASN A 918 32.11 56.17 -19.47
CA ASN A 918 32.53 55.29 -18.39
C ASN A 918 34.06 55.12 -18.43
N PHE A 919 34.60 54.29 -17.54
CA PHE A 919 36.04 54.02 -17.52
C PHE A 919 36.58 53.28 -18.78
N ALA A 920 35.74 52.54 -19.51
CA ALA A 920 36.15 51.87 -20.75
C ALA A 920 36.25 52.81 -21.95
N GLY A 921 35.48 53.89 -21.98
CA GLY A 921 35.53 54.87 -23.06
C GLY A 921 34.30 55.75 -23.16
N ASP A 922 34.17 56.37 -24.33
CA ASP A 922 33.18 57.40 -24.62
C ASP A 922 32.39 57.06 -25.88
N THR A 923 31.07 57.27 -25.85
CA THR A 923 30.22 57.18 -27.05
C THR A 923 29.42 58.47 -27.24
N LEU A 924 29.37 58.94 -28.49
CA LEU A 924 28.61 60.13 -28.89
C LEU A 924 27.14 59.80 -29.16
N SER A 925 26.26 60.72 -28.79
CA SER A 925 24.90 60.78 -29.33
C SER A 925 24.89 61.21 -30.80
N ASN A 926 23.70 61.24 -31.42
CA ASN A 926 23.51 62.06 -32.63
C ASN A 926 23.78 63.55 -32.33
N CYS A 927 24.23 64.26 -33.36
CA CYS A 927 24.37 65.71 -33.36
C CYS A 927 23.00 66.38 -33.56
N LEU A 928 22.57 67.18 -32.58
CA LEU A 928 21.27 67.84 -32.56
C LEU A 928 21.41 69.33 -32.88
N GLU A 929 20.74 69.80 -33.94
CA GLU A 929 20.68 71.22 -34.30
C GLU A 929 19.52 71.92 -33.58
N VAL A 930 19.79 73.08 -32.96
CA VAL A 930 18.79 73.97 -32.38
C VAL A 930 19.03 75.40 -32.87
N ILE A 931 18.01 76.02 -33.46
CA ILE A 931 18.05 77.41 -33.93
C ILE A 931 17.34 78.28 -32.90
N VAL A 932 18.05 79.21 -32.29
CA VAL A 932 17.49 80.17 -31.32
C VAL A 932 17.27 81.51 -32.02
N GLY A 933 16.06 82.05 -31.93
CA GLY A 933 15.74 83.39 -32.41
C GLY A 933 14.27 83.58 -32.78
N SER A 934 13.88 84.83 -32.97
CA SER A 934 12.56 85.15 -33.52
C SER A 934 12.53 84.71 -34.98
N GLY A 935 11.78 83.64 -35.27
CA GLY A 935 11.47 83.29 -36.65
C GLY A 935 10.85 84.51 -37.34
N GLU A 936 11.58 85.13 -38.27
CA GLU A 936 10.99 86.08 -39.21
C GLU A 936 10.07 85.26 -40.12
N ASN A 937 8.84 85.07 -39.65
CA ASN A 937 7.71 84.73 -40.48
C ASN A 937 7.49 85.91 -41.43
N GLU A 938 8.16 85.89 -42.59
CA GLU A 938 7.69 86.65 -43.74
C GLU A 938 6.32 86.08 -44.15
N GLU A 939 5.27 86.76 -43.68
CA GLU A 939 3.92 86.64 -44.21
C GLU A 939 3.96 86.89 -45.73
N ILE A 940 3.83 85.83 -46.54
CA ILE A 940 3.53 85.97 -47.96
C ILE A 940 2.00 86.17 -48.11
N PRO A 941 1.55 87.30 -48.66
CA PRO A 941 0.14 87.64 -48.77
C PRO A 941 -0.57 86.81 -49.86
N GLY A 942 -1.65 86.15 -49.44
CA GLY A 942 -2.90 86.00 -50.19
C GLY A 942 -2.85 85.42 -51.61
N TYR A 943 -3.15 84.12 -51.72
CA TYR A 943 -3.97 83.61 -52.82
C TYR A 943 -5.08 82.69 -52.32
N ASN A 944 -6.29 83.03 -52.75
CA ASN A 944 -7.56 82.41 -52.42
C ASN A 944 -7.66 81.05 -53.15
N LEU A 945 -7.47 79.92 -52.43
CA LEU A 945 -7.61 78.55 -52.95
C LEU A 945 -8.98 78.30 -53.63
N LEU A 946 -9.98 79.12 -53.33
CA LEU A 946 -11.30 79.12 -54.00
C LEU A 946 -11.24 79.51 -55.49
N ILE A 947 -10.29 80.35 -55.93
CA ILE A 947 -10.19 80.82 -57.32
C ILE A 947 -9.49 79.76 -58.22
N ILE A 948 -8.53 79.01 -57.68
CA ILE A 948 -7.86 77.91 -58.40
C ILE A 948 -8.81 76.72 -58.59
N LEU A 949 -9.67 76.43 -57.61
CA LEU A 949 -10.72 75.40 -57.72
C LEU A 949 -11.81 75.77 -58.74
N VAL A 950 -12.22 77.05 -58.82
CA VAL A 950 -13.18 77.51 -59.85
C VAL A 950 -12.56 77.51 -61.25
N ALA A 951 -11.27 77.82 -61.39
CA ALA A 951 -10.56 77.75 -62.67
C ALA A 951 -10.38 76.29 -63.16
N PHE A 952 -10.09 75.34 -62.27
CA PHE A 952 -10.02 73.92 -62.64
C PHE A 952 -11.38 73.36 -63.06
N VAL A 953 -12.46 73.63 -62.32
CA VAL A 953 -13.82 73.17 -62.67
C VAL A 953 -14.30 73.77 -63.99
N SER A 954 -13.97 75.03 -64.29
CA SER A 954 -14.36 75.69 -65.55
C SER A 954 -13.53 75.22 -66.75
N VAL A 955 -12.23 74.90 -66.59
CA VAL A 955 -11.41 74.29 -67.65
C VAL A 955 -11.83 72.83 -67.92
N THR A 956 -12.15 72.04 -66.89
CA THR A 956 -12.67 70.67 -67.07
C THR A 956 -14.06 70.66 -67.73
N ALA A 957 -14.94 71.61 -67.41
CA ALA A 957 -16.25 71.74 -68.07
C ALA A 957 -16.14 72.18 -69.55
N ILE A 958 -15.15 73.00 -69.92
CA ILE A 958 -14.89 73.42 -71.31
C ILE A 958 -14.27 72.28 -72.13
N ILE A 959 -13.40 71.45 -71.55
CA ILE A 959 -12.82 70.28 -72.22
C ILE A 959 -13.87 69.18 -72.46
N ILE A 960 -14.81 68.99 -71.52
CA ILE A 960 -15.92 68.02 -71.68
C ILE A 960 -16.97 68.51 -72.72
N LYS A 961 -17.17 69.83 -72.89
CA LYS A 961 -18.13 70.36 -73.87
C LYS A 961 -17.61 70.37 -75.32
N LYS A 962 -16.29 70.25 -75.56
CA LYS A 962 -15.73 70.21 -76.93
C LYS A 962 -15.64 68.81 -77.55
N ARG A 963 -15.91 67.73 -76.79
CA ARG A 963 -16.03 66.35 -77.30
C ARG A 963 -17.45 65.92 -77.72
N ARG A 964 -18.37 66.87 -77.90
CA ARG A 964 -19.62 66.69 -78.67
C ARG A 964 -19.64 67.64 -79.87
N LYS A 965 -18.70 67.40 -80.80
CA LYS A 965 -18.79 67.66 -82.25
C LYS A 965 -17.46 67.25 -82.90
N GLN A 966 -17.14 65.97 -82.78
CA GLN A 966 -16.86 65.04 -83.87
C GLN A 966 -17.16 63.63 -83.36
#